data_AF-A0A951C7K0-F1
#
_entry.id   AF-A0A951C7K0-F1
#
_cell.length_a   1.000
_cell.length_b   1.000
_cell.length_c   1.000
_cell.angle_alpha   90.00
_cell.angle_beta   90.00
_cell.angle_gamma   90.00
#
_symmetry.space_group_name_H-M   'P 1'
#
loop_
_entity.id
_entity.type
_entity.pdbx_description
1 polymer ?
#
loop_
_entity_poly.entity_id
_entity_poly.type
_entity_poly.pdbx_seq_one_letter_code
_entity_poly.pdbx_strand_id
1 'polypeptide(L)'
;MNPLARLLPTNPRGRTAVWSILAFAGLAIYTQLVLPGAAGGGRGTPMGIVFRGLVVGALNALVAAGIVLIYRTHRVINFAQTAVGATGGELTFQLLQLKHAPLWLAFPLGVMLAAAVGLLFELVVVKRFFNSARLTLTVATIAIGDLLQVLSGRLVNHFPFFPRDRSIQAELGLTSLRNLLPFSGWSFKVGGFSLRFGFADVFALEVTVVALLLLAAFFRFTRAGVAVRAMAENSERATLLGISVGKLSSLVWIIAGALGGVGVILTGLVITPGAASGFAPGVLLPALAAAVIARMRSLPIAVSAAVAISIVSAATAFSLRSDVPLIQVGLFVVVAVGLLLQRRSERRSERGAITNWEAVEEQRAVPKELRGISSVRYTRWTVYALALLLLFGYPFVFSTGLQVLGAVIAINAIVGMSLVVLTGWAGQVSLGQFGFASIGAVVAGALSSRVGLPFLVSVPLGAIAAGAIALVVGIPALRIRGLFLAIVTFAFAIAASATLFQDRYFGWLLPQQVKRPQLFFLNFEDDRSMYFLCVAGLVLTVVVVTNLRRSRFGRVLIAARENEANLQSFGVSAVRAKLSAFAVSGLIAGLGGALLAFELRGVSVQSFPPERSVEVFLFVVLGGVTSMGGVALGAIYYALVSYFFPTNFVFQSLRPFLTIFVLWISPGGLVALINRVRDAALRIIAQRRQIIVPSLFADYDPNVLEKQLIPLSEPLDAAGLAALSDDERFAMESELYARGAAFDRRATREEGSALQAAAAATREVGS
;
A
#
# COMPACT_ATOMS: atom_id res chain seq x y z
N MET A 1 -15.22 -34.54 3.22
CA MET A 1 -14.43 -34.64 4.47
C MET A 1 -13.07 -35.22 4.13
N ASN A 2 -11.97 -34.62 4.59
CA ASN A 2 -10.61 -34.93 4.11
C ASN A 2 -10.07 -36.19 4.84
N PRO A 3 -9.70 -37.29 4.15
CA PRO A 3 -9.32 -38.57 4.79
C PRO A 3 -8.10 -38.45 5.73
N LEU A 4 -7.21 -37.48 5.48
CA LEU A 4 -6.09 -37.13 6.37
C LEU A 4 -6.52 -36.61 7.75
N ALA A 5 -7.77 -36.17 7.92
CA ALA A 5 -8.25 -35.64 9.19
C ALA A 5 -8.44 -36.72 10.27
N ARG A 6 -8.56 -38.00 9.90
CA ARG A 6 -8.69 -39.13 10.84
C ARG A 6 -7.35 -39.61 11.41
N LEU A 7 -6.24 -39.33 10.73
CA LEU A 7 -4.88 -39.74 11.14
C LEU A 7 -4.17 -38.71 12.04
N LEU A 8 -4.74 -37.51 12.20
CA LEU A 8 -4.13 -36.44 12.98
C LEU A 8 -4.62 -36.48 14.44
N PRO A 9 -3.76 -36.18 15.42
CA PRO A 9 -4.15 -36.07 16.83
C PRO A 9 -5.36 -35.14 16.99
N THR A 10 -6.29 -35.45 17.89
CA THR A 10 -7.44 -34.56 18.18
C THR A 10 -7.00 -33.31 18.95
N ASN A 11 -5.92 -33.41 19.73
CA ASN A 11 -5.36 -32.30 20.50
C ASN A 11 -4.72 -31.24 19.57
N PRO A 12 -5.07 -29.94 19.70
CA PRO A 12 -4.49 -28.87 18.89
C PRO A 12 -2.95 -28.80 18.96
N ARG A 13 -2.33 -29.11 20.12
CA ARG A 13 -0.87 -29.14 20.27
C ARG A 13 -0.23 -30.32 19.51
N GLY A 14 -0.90 -31.48 19.53
CA GLY A 14 -0.47 -32.66 18.77
C GLY A 14 -0.55 -32.43 17.26
N ARG A 15 -1.61 -31.76 16.77
CA ARG A 15 -1.71 -31.39 15.35
C ARG A 15 -0.60 -30.45 14.93
N THR A 16 -0.30 -29.42 15.73
CA THR A 16 0.78 -28.49 15.40
C THR A 16 2.14 -29.18 15.34
N ALA A 17 2.41 -30.13 16.24
CA ALA A 17 3.64 -30.92 16.24
C ALA A 17 3.77 -31.78 14.97
N VAL A 18 2.69 -32.48 14.57
CA VAL A 18 2.69 -33.29 13.34
C VAL A 18 2.86 -32.41 12.10
N TRP A 19 2.21 -31.25 12.03
CA TRP A 19 2.40 -30.31 10.92
C TRP A 19 3.82 -29.74 10.86
N SER A 20 4.46 -29.47 12.00
CA SER A 20 5.87 -29.04 12.01
C SER A 20 6.82 -30.14 11.56
N ILE A 21 6.56 -31.39 11.93
CA ILE A 21 7.36 -32.55 11.49
C ILE A 21 7.19 -32.76 9.98
N LEU A 22 5.95 -32.71 9.46
CA LEU A 22 5.69 -32.83 8.03
C LEU A 22 6.31 -31.68 7.23
N ALA A 23 6.28 -30.45 7.76
CA ALA A 23 6.93 -29.30 7.15
C ALA A 23 8.45 -29.45 7.11
N PHE A 24 9.06 -29.93 8.20
CA PHE A 24 10.49 -30.17 8.28
C PHE A 24 10.93 -31.32 7.35
N ALA A 25 10.16 -32.41 7.32
CA ALA A 25 10.38 -33.52 6.39
C ALA A 25 10.24 -33.07 4.93
N GLY A 26 9.21 -32.27 4.61
CA GLY A 26 9.04 -31.67 3.27
C GLY A 26 10.19 -30.76 2.88
N LEU A 27 10.71 -29.95 3.81
CA LEU A 27 11.88 -29.10 3.60
C LEU A 27 13.15 -29.92 3.36
N ALA A 28 13.36 -30.98 4.14
CA ALA A 28 14.49 -31.90 3.97
C ALA A 28 14.41 -32.64 2.62
N ILE A 29 13.22 -33.13 2.25
CA ILE A 29 12.99 -33.78 0.95
C ILE A 29 13.24 -32.80 -0.19
N TYR A 30 12.72 -31.57 -0.11
CA TYR A 30 12.93 -30.57 -1.16
C TYR A 30 14.42 -30.24 -1.34
N THR A 31 15.12 -30.00 -0.24
CA THR A 31 16.54 -29.59 -0.28
C THR A 31 17.49 -30.72 -0.64
N GLN A 32 17.17 -31.97 -0.29
CA GLN A 32 18.06 -33.13 -0.50
C GLN A 32 17.69 -33.99 -1.73
N LEU A 33 16.41 -34.10 -2.09
CA LEU A 33 15.95 -35.01 -3.15
C LEU A 33 15.45 -34.28 -4.41
N VAL A 34 14.83 -33.11 -4.27
CA VAL A 34 14.20 -32.40 -5.40
C VAL A 34 15.19 -31.53 -6.16
N LEU A 35 16.09 -30.84 -5.44
CA LEU A 35 17.02 -29.92 -6.08
C LEU A 35 18.22 -30.66 -6.72
N PRO A 36 18.53 -30.39 -8.00
CA PRO A 36 19.72 -30.94 -8.63
C PRO A 36 20.99 -30.44 -7.93
N GLY A 37 22.01 -31.30 -7.83
CA GLY A 37 23.33 -30.89 -7.36
C GLY A 37 23.96 -29.86 -8.29
N ALA A 38 24.76 -28.94 -7.73
CA ALA A 38 25.43 -27.95 -8.55
C ALA A 38 26.37 -28.63 -9.57
N ALA A 39 26.32 -28.18 -10.83
CA ALA A 39 27.23 -28.57 -11.90
C ALA A 39 27.31 -30.07 -12.25
N GLY A 40 26.22 -30.83 -12.09
CA GLY A 40 26.19 -32.26 -12.47
C GLY A 40 26.71 -33.21 -11.38
N GLY A 41 27.00 -32.70 -10.18
CA GLY A 41 27.20 -33.55 -8.99
C GLY A 41 25.91 -34.22 -8.52
N GLY A 42 26.05 -35.21 -7.63
CA GLY A 42 24.93 -35.97 -7.05
C GLY A 42 23.81 -35.09 -6.47
N ARG A 43 22.60 -35.64 -6.37
CA ARG A 43 21.41 -34.92 -5.86
C ARG A 43 21.64 -34.42 -4.43
N GLY A 44 21.11 -33.24 -4.14
CA GLY A 44 21.05 -32.69 -2.79
C GLY A 44 21.91 -31.45 -2.55
N THR A 45 21.47 -30.67 -1.58
CA THR A 45 22.12 -29.43 -1.16
C THR A 45 23.11 -29.73 -0.04
N PRO A 46 24.39 -29.33 -0.16
CA PRO A 46 25.38 -29.49 0.90
C PRO A 46 24.91 -28.87 2.23
N MET A 47 25.21 -29.55 3.33
CA MET A 47 24.78 -29.11 4.66
C MET A 47 25.29 -27.71 5.05
N GLY A 48 26.46 -27.30 4.56
CA GLY A 48 26.94 -25.92 4.76
C GLY A 48 26.01 -24.86 4.15
N ILE A 49 25.31 -25.17 3.07
CA ILE A 49 24.40 -24.21 2.40
C ILE A 49 23.07 -24.15 3.11
N VAL A 50 22.57 -25.30 3.57
CA VAL A 50 21.43 -25.37 4.48
C VAL A 50 21.72 -24.57 5.76
N PHE A 51 22.93 -24.72 6.31
CA PHE A 51 23.37 -23.96 7.49
C PHE A 51 23.45 -22.46 7.21
N ARG A 52 24.00 -22.02 6.06
CA ARG A 52 23.95 -20.61 5.64
C ARG A 52 22.52 -20.09 5.53
N GLY A 53 21.61 -20.89 4.97
CA GLY A 53 20.19 -20.59 4.90
C GLY A 53 19.53 -20.47 6.28
N LEU A 54 19.95 -21.29 7.25
CA LEU A 54 19.53 -21.19 8.65
C LEU A 54 20.00 -19.89 9.29
N VAL A 55 21.27 -19.51 9.10
CA VAL A 55 21.84 -18.25 9.62
C VAL A 55 21.08 -17.05 9.05
N VAL A 56 20.96 -16.95 7.72
CA VAL A 56 20.19 -15.86 7.08
C VAL A 56 18.71 -15.89 7.48
N GLY A 57 18.16 -17.09 7.66
CA GLY A 57 16.80 -17.30 8.14
C GLY A 57 16.57 -16.80 9.57
N ALA A 58 17.54 -16.97 10.46
CA ALA A 58 17.50 -16.44 11.82
C ALA A 58 17.47 -14.90 11.82
N LEU A 59 18.29 -14.26 10.99
CA LEU A 59 18.28 -12.80 10.80
C LEU A 59 16.90 -12.30 10.33
N ASN A 60 16.36 -12.93 9.28
CA ASN A 60 15.04 -12.62 8.75
C ASN A 60 13.91 -12.91 9.75
N ALA A 61 14.08 -13.88 10.64
CA ALA A 61 13.09 -14.22 11.66
C ALA A 61 12.93 -13.11 12.71
N LEU A 62 13.99 -12.40 13.08
CA LEU A 62 13.92 -11.24 13.97
C LEU A 62 13.13 -10.09 13.34
N VAL A 63 13.44 -9.80 12.07
CA VAL A 63 12.71 -8.78 11.28
C VAL A 63 11.24 -9.17 11.13
N ALA A 64 10.95 -10.43 10.80
CA ALA A 64 9.58 -10.94 10.68
C ALA A 64 8.84 -10.88 12.02
N ALA A 65 9.50 -11.21 13.14
CA ALA A 65 8.91 -11.10 14.47
C ALA A 65 8.53 -9.64 14.81
N GLY A 66 9.40 -8.67 14.49
CA GLY A 66 9.11 -7.24 14.65
C GLY A 66 7.93 -6.78 13.80
N ILE A 67 7.89 -7.15 12.52
CA ILE A 67 6.76 -6.84 11.61
C ILE A 67 5.44 -7.41 12.14
N VAL A 68 5.43 -8.69 12.52
CA VAL A 68 4.22 -9.35 13.04
C VAL A 68 3.78 -8.73 14.35
N LEU A 69 4.72 -8.37 15.22
CA LEU A 69 4.44 -7.72 16.50
C LEU A 69 3.70 -6.39 16.30
N ILE A 70 4.18 -5.52 15.41
CA ILE A 70 3.53 -4.25 15.08
C ILE A 70 2.17 -4.47 14.39
N TYR A 71 2.11 -5.40 13.43
CA TYR A 71 0.87 -5.67 12.72
C TYR A 71 -0.23 -6.16 13.67
N ARG A 72 0.11 -6.97 14.67
CA ARG A 72 -0.88 -7.48 15.62
C ARG A 72 -1.59 -6.38 16.40
N THR A 73 -0.91 -5.28 16.73
CA THR A 73 -1.49 -4.18 17.51
C THR A 73 -2.16 -3.13 16.65
N HIS A 74 -1.54 -2.74 15.52
CA HIS A 74 -2.00 -1.62 14.68
C HIS A 74 -2.69 -2.06 13.38
N ARG A 75 -2.55 -3.34 13.00
CA ARG A 75 -3.04 -3.93 11.73
C ARG A 75 -2.54 -3.16 10.51
N VAL A 76 -1.32 -2.64 10.60
CA VAL A 76 -0.60 -1.95 9.53
C VAL A 76 0.75 -2.65 9.34
N ILE A 77 1.17 -2.75 8.08
CA ILE A 77 2.48 -3.31 7.73
C ILE A 77 3.51 -2.20 7.94
N ASN A 78 4.51 -2.46 8.78
CA ASN A 78 5.64 -1.55 8.96
C ASN A 78 6.71 -1.79 7.89
N PHE A 79 6.71 -0.99 6.83
CA PHE A 79 7.79 -1.03 5.84
C PHE A 79 9.09 -0.39 6.35
N ALA A 80 9.05 0.44 7.40
CA ALA A 80 10.26 1.03 7.98
C ALA A 80 11.03 0.09 8.91
N GLN A 81 10.66 -1.18 9.05
CA GLN A 81 11.23 -2.08 10.06
C GLN A 81 12.77 -2.17 10.01
N THR A 82 13.35 -2.35 8.81
CA THR A 82 14.80 -2.38 8.64
C THR A 82 15.41 -0.99 8.72
N ALA A 83 14.72 0.06 8.26
CA ALA A 83 15.19 1.43 8.36
C ALA A 83 15.32 1.91 9.82
N VAL A 84 14.38 1.52 10.69
CA VAL A 84 14.46 1.76 12.15
C VAL A 84 15.66 1.02 12.75
N GLY A 85 15.94 -0.21 12.31
CA GLY A 85 17.11 -0.97 12.73
C GLY A 85 18.43 -0.42 12.17
N ALA A 86 18.41 0.17 10.98
CA ALA A 86 19.58 0.69 10.27
C ALA A 86 20.28 1.79 11.05
N THR A 87 19.56 2.66 11.76
CA THR A 87 20.20 3.67 12.63
C THR A 87 21.07 3.03 13.72
N GLY A 88 20.59 1.95 14.34
CA GLY A 88 21.36 1.19 15.33
C GLY A 88 22.50 0.39 14.72
N GLY A 89 22.28 -0.17 13.52
CA GLY A 89 23.30 -0.80 12.69
C GLY A 89 24.46 0.13 12.41
N GLU A 90 24.16 1.30 11.87
CA GLU A 90 25.13 2.32 11.48
C GLU A 90 26.00 2.76 12.67
N LEU A 91 25.40 3.04 13.83
CA LEU A 91 26.15 3.34 15.06
C LEU A 91 27.10 2.18 15.42
N THR A 92 26.61 0.94 15.38
CA THR A 92 27.43 -0.23 15.71
C THR A 92 28.61 -0.37 14.76
N PHE A 93 28.38 -0.26 13.45
CA PHE A 93 29.41 -0.44 12.44
C PHE A 93 30.46 0.67 12.50
N GLN A 94 30.06 1.92 12.73
CA GLN A 94 31.00 3.02 12.91
C GLN A 94 31.83 2.89 14.20
N LEU A 95 31.22 2.45 15.30
CA LEU A 95 31.96 2.16 16.54
C LEU A 95 33.01 1.06 16.34
N LEU A 96 32.68 0.00 15.61
CA LEU A 96 33.60 -1.10 15.31
C LEU A 96 34.73 -0.67 14.36
N GLN A 97 34.40 0.03 13.26
CA GLN A 97 35.36 0.33 12.19
C GLN A 97 36.21 1.57 12.47
N LEU A 98 35.61 2.64 12.99
CA LEU A 98 36.28 3.94 13.14
C LEU A 98 36.86 4.17 14.53
N LYS A 99 36.26 3.55 15.55
CA LYS A 99 36.69 3.68 16.95
C LYS A 99 37.29 2.42 17.53
N HIS A 100 37.27 1.32 16.77
CA HIS A 100 37.75 0.01 17.25
C HIS A 100 37.14 -0.38 18.60
N ALA A 101 35.91 0.06 18.87
CA ALA A 101 35.22 -0.26 20.10
C ALA A 101 34.92 -1.77 20.14
N PRO A 102 34.96 -2.41 21.30
CA PRO A 102 34.69 -3.83 21.37
C PRO A 102 33.20 -4.14 21.12
N LEU A 103 32.92 -5.30 20.52
CA LEU A 103 31.57 -5.71 20.13
C LEU A 103 30.56 -5.68 21.28
N TRP A 104 30.96 -6.10 22.48
CA TRP A 104 30.09 -6.14 23.65
C TRP A 104 29.58 -4.76 24.08
N LEU A 105 30.28 -3.68 23.70
CA LEU A 105 29.86 -2.31 23.95
C LEU A 105 29.08 -1.75 22.74
N ALA A 106 29.60 -1.95 21.53
CA ALA A 106 28.99 -1.42 20.32
C ALA A 106 27.60 -2.02 20.05
N PHE A 107 27.44 -3.33 20.27
CA PHE A 107 26.19 -4.04 19.97
C PHE A 107 25.00 -3.57 20.83
N PRO A 108 25.08 -3.52 22.18
CA PRO A 108 23.96 -3.03 22.99
C PRO A 108 23.62 -1.57 22.72
N LEU A 109 24.62 -0.70 22.51
CA LEU A 109 24.39 0.71 22.17
C LEU A 109 23.62 0.87 20.86
N GLY A 110 23.97 0.09 19.83
CA GLY A 110 23.22 0.05 18.58
C GLY A 110 21.77 -0.41 18.78
N VAL A 111 21.55 -1.47 19.55
CA VAL A 111 20.20 -1.97 19.86
C VAL A 111 19.38 -0.95 20.63
N MET A 112 19.98 -0.25 21.59
CA MET A 112 19.32 0.83 22.34
C MET A 112 18.93 2.00 21.43
N LEU A 113 19.80 2.40 20.49
CA LEU A 113 19.49 3.45 19.53
C LEU A 113 18.34 3.03 18.60
N ALA A 114 18.35 1.79 18.08
CA ALA A 114 17.24 1.28 17.27
C ALA A 114 15.91 1.22 18.05
N ALA A 115 15.95 0.86 19.33
CA ALA A 115 14.78 0.88 20.21
C ALA A 115 14.26 2.31 20.44
N ALA A 116 15.15 3.28 20.62
CA ALA A 116 14.81 4.70 20.77
C ALA A 116 14.22 5.29 19.48
N VAL A 117 14.77 4.95 18.31
CA VAL A 117 14.21 5.33 17.01
C VAL A 117 12.83 4.70 16.80
N GLY A 118 12.64 3.44 17.20
CA GLY A 118 11.32 2.79 17.20
C GLY A 118 10.29 3.51 18.06
N LEU A 119 10.67 3.96 19.26
CA LEU A 119 9.82 4.79 20.12
C LEU A 119 9.51 6.14 19.48
N LEU A 120 10.54 6.84 18.97
CA LEU A 120 10.37 8.14 18.31
C LEU A 120 9.40 8.02 17.14
N PHE A 121 9.53 6.97 16.34
CA PHE A 121 8.63 6.71 15.23
C PHE A 121 7.18 6.56 15.67
N GLU A 122 6.93 5.84 16.76
CA GLU A 122 5.58 5.73 17.30
C GLU A 122 5.03 7.08 17.78
N LEU A 123 5.83 7.85 18.53
CA LEU A 123 5.41 9.12 19.09
C LEU A 123 5.10 10.16 17.99
N VAL A 124 5.96 10.25 16.98
CA VAL A 124 5.86 11.27 15.93
C VAL A 124 4.83 10.89 14.87
N VAL A 125 4.79 9.62 14.46
CA VAL A 125 3.97 9.17 13.32
C VAL A 125 2.77 8.40 13.83
N VAL A 126 2.97 7.24 14.45
CA VAL A 126 1.90 6.26 14.67
C VAL A 126 0.78 6.81 15.56
N LYS A 127 1.12 7.45 16.69
CA LYS A 127 0.13 8.07 17.59
C LYS A 127 -0.65 9.18 16.89
N ARG A 128 -0.01 9.92 15.99
CA ARG A 128 -0.63 11.03 15.28
C ARG A 128 -1.58 10.57 14.17
N PHE A 129 -1.28 9.46 13.53
CA PHE A 129 -2.11 8.84 12.49
C PHE A 129 -3.09 7.78 13.04
N PHE A 130 -3.25 7.69 14.36
CA PHE A 130 -4.09 6.66 15.00
C PHE A 130 -5.57 6.71 14.54
N ASN A 131 -6.09 7.91 14.28
CA ASN A 131 -7.46 8.12 13.81
C ASN A 131 -7.59 8.12 12.28
N SER A 132 -6.48 7.97 11.54
CA SER A 132 -6.47 8.03 10.08
C SER A 132 -6.74 6.66 9.45
N ALA A 133 -7.07 6.66 8.15
CA ALA A 133 -7.22 5.41 7.40
C ALA A 133 -5.94 4.54 7.48
N ARG A 134 -6.11 3.22 7.55
CA ARG A 134 -4.99 2.26 7.64
C ARG A 134 -4.00 2.37 6.47
N LEU A 135 -4.49 2.79 5.29
CA LEU A 135 -3.65 3.08 4.12
C LEU A 135 -2.69 4.24 4.37
N THR A 136 -3.19 5.34 4.95
CA THR A 136 -2.41 6.52 5.29
C THR A 136 -1.25 6.15 6.21
N LEU A 137 -1.49 5.33 7.23
CA LEU A 137 -0.43 4.88 8.13
C LEU A 137 0.57 3.95 7.42
N THR A 138 0.12 3.08 6.51
CA THR A 138 1.03 2.23 5.72
C THR A 138 1.96 3.08 4.85
N VAL A 139 1.42 4.09 4.18
CA VAL A 139 2.19 5.06 3.38
C VAL A 139 3.12 5.88 4.24
N ALA A 140 2.68 6.31 5.43
CA ALA A 140 3.55 6.97 6.39
C ALA A 140 4.72 6.06 6.83
N THR A 141 4.50 4.75 6.99
CA THR A 141 5.59 3.80 7.30
C THR A 141 6.55 3.59 6.14
N ILE A 142 6.12 3.78 4.89
CA ILE A 142 7.01 3.72 3.73
C ILE A 142 7.83 5.02 3.66
N ALA A 143 7.15 6.17 3.74
CA ALA A 143 7.80 7.48 3.66
C ALA A 143 8.80 7.69 4.80
N ILE A 144 8.48 7.29 6.03
CA ILE A 144 9.44 7.37 7.14
C ILE A 144 10.62 6.43 6.95
N GLY A 145 10.44 5.27 6.29
CA GLY A 145 11.52 4.33 6.03
C GLY A 145 12.54 4.94 5.07
N ASP A 146 12.04 5.58 4.00
CA ASP A 146 12.82 6.39 3.07
C ASP A 146 13.51 7.55 3.79
N LEU A 147 12.80 8.27 4.68
CA LEU A 147 13.40 9.35 5.47
C LEU A 147 14.52 8.84 6.40
N LEU A 148 14.28 7.76 7.14
CA LEU A 148 15.24 7.17 8.07
C LEU A 148 16.46 6.62 7.34
N GLN A 149 16.32 6.10 6.13
CA GLN A 149 17.48 5.69 5.33
C GLN A 149 18.44 6.86 5.11
N VAL A 150 17.91 8.03 4.76
CA VAL A 150 18.71 9.23 4.50
C VAL A 150 19.23 9.84 5.82
N LEU A 151 18.39 9.88 6.87
CA LEU A 151 18.73 10.48 8.16
C LEU A 151 19.68 9.63 9.02
N SER A 152 19.60 8.30 8.96
CA SER A 152 20.33 7.40 9.87
C SER A 152 21.83 7.64 9.83
N GLY A 153 22.41 7.67 8.62
CA GLY A 153 23.83 7.97 8.44
C GLY A 153 24.21 9.31 9.07
N ARG A 154 23.43 10.37 8.81
CA ARG A 154 23.71 11.71 9.36
C ARG A 154 23.54 11.81 10.86
N LEU A 155 22.51 11.18 11.42
CA LEU A 155 22.23 11.20 12.86
C LEU A 155 23.42 10.62 13.61
N VAL A 156 23.96 9.50 13.13
CA VAL A 156 25.15 8.88 13.71
C VAL A 156 26.39 9.75 13.46
N ASN A 157 26.59 10.26 12.25
CA ASN A 157 27.76 11.10 11.92
C ASN A 157 27.77 12.46 12.64
N HIS A 158 26.66 12.89 13.22
CA HIS A 158 26.60 14.12 14.01
C HIS A 158 27.24 13.94 15.40
N PHE A 159 27.41 12.68 15.85
CA PHE A 159 28.11 12.44 17.09
C PHE A 159 29.54 12.98 17.03
N PRO A 160 30.02 13.68 18.07
CA PRO A 160 31.27 14.44 18.04
C PRO A 160 32.51 13.56 17.85
N PHE A 161 32.38 12.25 18.06
CA PHE A 161 33.45 11.29 17.99
C PHE A 161 33.74 10.80 16.56
N PHE A 162 32.83 10.91 15.59
CA PHE A 162 33.06 10.36 14.24
C PHE A 162 33.66 11.39 13.26
N PRO A 163 34.57 10.96 12.36
CA PRO A 163 35.05 11.79 11.25
C PRO A 163 33.90 12.28 10.38
N ARG A 164 33.97 13.54 9.94
CA ARG A 164 32.95 14.16 9.07
C ARG A 164 33.18 13.90 7.57
N ASP A 165 34.29 13.24 7.21
CA ASP A 165 34.62 12.93 5.82
C ASP A 165 33.70 11.83 5.27
N ARG A 166 33.04 12.12 4.15
CA ARG A 166 32.05 11.23 3.53
C ARG A 166 32.69 10.13 2.69
N SER A 167 33.92 10.33 2.22
CA SER A 167 34.63 9.34 1.38
C SER A 167 34.90 8.07 2.18
N ILE A 168 35.45 8.23 3.38
CA ILE A 168 35.72 7.17 4.35
C ILE A 168 34.43 6.40 4.68
N GLN A 169 33.30 7.11 4.85
CA GLN A 169 32.03 6.50 5.24
C GLN A 169 31.35 5.68 4.14
N ALA A 170 31.52 6.04 2.87
CA ALA A 170 30.99 5.27 1.75
C ALA A 170 31.69 3.90 1.63
N GLU A 171 32.98 3.83 1.99
CA GLU A 171 33.75 2.58 1.97
C GLU A 171 33.38 1.63 3.12
N LEU A 172 32.97 2.16 4.29
CA LEU A 172 32.55 1.37 5.47
C LEU A 172 31.37 0.42 5.18
N GLY A 173 30.54 0.74 4.18
CA GLY A 173 29.40 -0.06 3.77
C GLY A 173 29.79 -1.34 3.01
N LEU A 174 30.97 -1.35 2.40
CA LEU A 174 31.42 -2.38 1.47
C LEU A 174 32.41 -3.37 2.09
N THR A 175 33.06 -2.97 3.18
CA THR A 175 34.04 -3.76 3.92
C THR A 175 33.36 -4.81 4.80
N SER A 176 33.92 -6.02 4.81
CA SER A 176 33.46 -7.07 5.71
C SER A 176 33.98 -6.83 7.13
N LEU A 177 33.09 -6.91 8.11
CA LEU A 177 33.43 -6.75 9.52
C LEU A 177 34.04 -8.00 10.16
N ARG A 178 34.12 -9.13 9.45
CA ARG A 178 34.56 -10.42 10.01
C ARG A 178 35.93 -10.33 10.69
N ASN A 179 36.83 -9.50 10.19
CA ASN A 179 38.19 -9.35 10.72
C ASN A 179 38.27 -8.53 12.02
N LEU A 180 37.27 -7.68 12.29
CA LEU A 180 37.20 -6.81 13.47
C LEU A 180 36.46 -7.46 14.65
N LEU A 181 35.89 -8.64 14.44
CA LEU A 181 35.13 -9.35 15.46
C LEU A 181 36.06 -10.18 16.37
N PRO A 182 35.64 -10.45 17.61
CA PRO A 182 36.31 -11.41 18.47
C PRO A 182 36.49 -12.74 17.74
N PHE A 183 37.65 -13.38 17.94
CA PHE A 183 37.97 -14.67 17.32
C PHE A 183 37.89 -14.66 15.78
N SER A 184 38.35 -13.60 15.11
CA SER A 184 38.32 -13.48 13.64
C SER A 184 39.05 -14.61 12.91
N GLY A 185 40.06 -15.22 13.52
CA GLY A 185 40.76 -16.40 12.99
C GLY A 185 40.01 -17.72 13.16
N TRP A 186 38.96 -17.77 14.00
CA TRP A 186 38.19 -18.98 14.22
C TRP A 186 37.23 -19.21 13.06
N SER A 187 37.43 -20.34 12.38
CA SER A 187 36.49 -20.81 11.37
C SER A 187 36.34 -22.32 11.41
N PHE A 188 35.13 -22.78 11.11
CA PHE A 188 34.79 -24.19 10.98
C PHE A 188 34.07 -24.44 9.66
N LYS A 189 34.05 -25.70 9.24
CA LYS A 189 33.35 -26.14 8.03
C LYS A 189 32.17 -27.00 8.43
N VAL A 190 31.05 -26.85 7.74
CA VAL A 190 29.85 -27.69 7.93
C VAL A 190 29.67 -28.57 6.71
N GLY A 191 29.93 -29.87 6.86
CA GLY A 191 29.91 -30.84 5.77
C GLY A 191 31.09 -30.72 4.80
N GLY A 192 31.02 -31.43 3.66
CA GLY A 192 32.11 -31.52 2.68
C GLY A 192 32.28 -30.31 1.75
N PHE A 193 31.50 -29.24 1.90
CA PHE A 193 31.55 -28.05 1.03
C PHE A 193 32.46 -26.96 1.63
N SER A 194 33.22 -26.24 0.79
CA SER A 194 34.28 -25.30 1.19
C SER A 194 33.79 -23.93 1.72
N LEU A 195 32.58 -23.86 2.30
CA LEU A 195 32.11 -22.67 3.01
C LEU A 195 32.68 -22.67 4.44
N ARG A 196 33.38 -21.58 4.80
CA ARG A 196 33.90 -21.36 6.15
C ARG A 196 32.91 -20.51 6.93
N PHE A 197 32.48 -21.01 8.09
CA PHE A 197 31.68 -20.28 9.06
C PHE A 197 32.58 -19.79 10.18
N GLY A 198 32.34 -18.59 10.67
CA GLY A 198 33.14 -17.98 11.74
C GLY A 198 32.30 -17.55 12.92
N PHE A 199 32.93 -16.77 13.80
CA PHE A 199 32.29 -16.22 15.00
C PHE A 199 30.98 -15.48 14.69
N ALA A 200 30.96 -14.65 13.63
CA ALA A 200 29.78 -13.87 13.24
C ALA A 200 28.53 -14.73 12.98
N ASP A 201 28.71 -15.89 12.33
CA ASP A 201 27.60 -16.77 11.93
C ASP A 201 26.97 -17.46 13.16
N VAL A 202 27.80 -17.87 14.13
CA VAL A 202 27.37 -18.51 15.38
C VAL A 202 26.78 -17.48 16.34
N PHE A 203 27.45 -16.34 16.52
CA PHE A 203 26.97 -15.22 17.32
C PHE A 203 25.59 -14.76 16.84
N ALA A 204 25.37 -14.68 15.52
CA ALA A 204 24.07 -14.34 14.97
C ALA A 204 22.97 -15.34 15.34
N LEU A 205 23.25 -16.64 15.31
CA LEU A 205 22.30 -17.68 15.72
C LEU A 205 22.01 -17.60 17.22
N GLU A 206 23.04 -17.51 18.05
CA GLU A 206 22.90 -17.44 19.51
C GLU A 206 22.07 -16.23 19.95
N VAL A 207 22.44 -15.04 19.48
CA VAL A 207 21.73 -13.80 19.79
C VAL A 207 20.30 -13.85 19.29
N THR A 208 20.05 -14.43 18.11
CA THR A 208 18.68 -14.58 17.58
C THR A 208 17.84 -15.48 18.48
N VAL A 209 18.36 -16.65 18.86
CA VAL A 209 17.65 -17.59 19.74
C VAL A 209 17.35 -16.93 21.09
N VAL A 210 18.33 -16.25 21.68
CA VAL A 210 18.16 -15.52 22.95
C VAL A 210 17.10 -14.44 22.81
N ALA A 211 17.15 -13.60 21.77
CA ALA A 211 16.16 -12.54 21.54
C ALA A 211 14.73 -13.10 21.38
N LEU A 212 14.57 -14.22 20.67
CA LEU A 212 13.27 -14.88 20.49
C LEU A 212 12.76 -15.52 21.80
N LEU A 213 13.64 -16.11 22.59
CA LEU A 213 13.30 -16.65 23.91
C LEU A 213 12.90 -15.55 24.89
N LEU A 214 13.61 -14.43 24.90
CA LEU A 214 13.25 -13.25 25.68
C LEU A 214 11.89 -12.69 25.27
N LEU A 215 11.61 -12.62 23.96
CA LEU A 215 10.29 -12.21 23.47
C LEU A 215 9.19 -13.19 23.90
N ALA A 216 9.44 -14.49 23.84
CA ALA A 216 8.49 -15.51 24.29
C ALA A 216 8.25 -15.44 25.81
N ALA A 217 9.31 -15.24 26.60
CA ALA A 217 9.25 -15.03 28.04
C ALA A 217 8.45 -13.77 28.37
N PHE A 218 8.66 -12.66 27.64
CA PHE A 218 7.88 -11.44 27.78
C PHE A 218 6.38 -11.70 27.63
N PHE A 219 5.97 -12.39 26.55
CA PHE A 219 4.55 -12.69 26.33
C PHE A 219 3.95 -13.67 27.35
N ARG A 220 4.76 -14.59 27.89
CA ARG A 220 4.30 -15.64 28.81
C ARG A 220 4.23 -15.17 30.26
N PHE A 221 5.26 -14.46 30.72
CA PHE A 221 5.47 -14.21 32.14
C PHE A 221 5.17 -12.76 32.57
N THR A 222 5.08 -11.80 31.65
CA THR A 222 4.85 -10.40 32.02
C THR A 222 3.39 -9.97 31.87
N ARG A 223 2.92 -9.12 32.79
CA ARG A 223 1.59 -8.49 32.71
C ARG A 223 1.46 -7.63 31.46
N ALA A 224 2.51 -6.90 31.09
CA ALA A 224 2.56 -6.12 29.84
C ALA A 224 2.38 -7.01 28.60
N GLY A 225 3.05 -8.17 28.55
CA GLY A 225 2.90 -9.13 27.45
C GLY A 225 1.49 -9.72 27.34
N VAL A 226 0.82 -9.99 28.47
CA VAL A 226 -0.60 -10.39 28.48
C VAL A 226 -1.48 -9.26 27.96
N ALA A 227 -1.25 -8.03 28.40
CA ALA A 227 -2.02 -6.87 27.97
C ALA A 227 -1.82 -6.55 26.47
N VAL A 228 -0.60 -6.72 25.92
CA VAL A 228 -0.34 -6.63 24.48
C VAL A 228 -1.10 -7.71 23.70
N ARG A 229 -1.21 -8.93 24.24
CA ARG A 229 -2.03 -9.99 23.62
C ARG A 229 -3.51 -9.60 23.58
N ALA A 230 -4.04 -9.01 24.65
CA ALA A 230 -5.41 -8.50 24.70
C ALA A 230 -5.64 -7.36 23.69
N MET A 231 -4.75 -6.36 23.67
CA MET A 231 -4.77 -5.24 22.71
C MET A 231 -4.75 -5.74 21.25
N ALA A 232 -3.97 -6.79 20.96
CA ALA A 232 -3.87 -7.36 19.61
C ALA A 232 -5.16 -8.07 19.14
N GLU A 233 -6.01 -8.51 20.06
CA GLU A 233 -7.32 -9.07 19.69
C GLU A 233 -8.32 -7.97 19.35
N ASN A 234 -8.43 -6.96 20.20
CA ASN A 234 -9.23 -5.76 19.94
C ASN A 234 -8.76 -4.61 20.85
N SER A 235 -8.18 -3.57 20.25
CA SER A 235 -7.66 -2.41 20.96
C SER A 235 -8.76 -1.63 21.69
N GLU A 236 -9.93 -1.49 21.09
CA GLU A 236 -11.07 -0.77 21.66
C GLU A 236 -11.60 -1.47 22.92
N ARG A 237 -11.77 -2.79 22.89
CA ARG A 237 -12.15 -3.57 24.07
C ARG A 237 -11.07 -3.56 25.15
N ALA A 238 -9.80 -3.57 24.78
CA ALA A 238 -8.72 -3.47 25.75
C ALA A 238 -8.77 -2.11 26.48
N THR A 239 -9.05 -1.02 25.76
CA THR A 239 -9.26 0.30 26.38
C THR A 239 -10.44 0.29 27.36
N LEU A 240 -11.55 -0.36 27.00
CA LEU A 240 -12.72 -0.50 27.91
C LEU A 240 -12.40 -1.30 29.18
N LEU A 241 -11.42 -2.19 29.14
CA LEU A 241 -10.91 -2.93 30.30
C LEU A 241 -9.88 -2.12 31.13
N GLY A 242 -9.71 -0.82 30.85
CA GLY A 242 -8.76 0.06 31.54
C GLY A 242 -7.30 -0.15 31.13
N ILE A 243 -7.04 -0.90 30.06
CA ILE A 243 -5.68 -1.13 29.57
C ILE A 243 -5.22 0.10 28.78
N SER A 244 -4.10 0.72 29.17
CA SER A 244 -3.55 1.87 28.46
C SER A 244 -2.91 1.47 27.12
N VAL A 245 -3.71 1.37 26.08
CA VAL A 245 -3.31 1.00 24.70
C VAL A 245 -2.17 1.88 24.18
N GLY A 246 -2.18 3.18 24.49
CA GLY A 246 -1.13 4.11 24.08
C GLY A 246 0.25 3.80 24.66
N LYS A 247 0.36 3.43 25.95
CA LYS A 247 1.64 3.07 26.59
C LYS A 247 2.13 1.69 26.12
N LEU A 248 1.21 0.74 25.94
CA LEU A 248 1.55 -0.59 25.43
C LEU A 248 2.00 -0.55 23.97
N SER A 249 1.39 0.32 23.16
CA SER A 249 1.85 0.59 21.82
C SER A 249 3.32 1.04 21.83
N SER A 250 3.68 1.99 22.71
CA SER A 250 5.08 2.47 22.82
C SER A 250 6.05 1.35 23.13
N LEU A 251 5.69 0.49 24.09
CA LEU A 251 6.50 -0.68 24.44
C LEU A 251 6.66 -1.65 23.26
N VAL A 252 5.60 -1.90 22.51
CA VAL A 252 5.60 -2.77 21.32
C VAL A 252 6.53 -2.22 20.24
N TRP A 253 6.52 -0.91 20.01
CA TRP A 253 7.41 -0.25 19.05
C TRP A 253 8.87 -0.21 19.51
N ILE A 254 9.14 -0.05 20.81
CA ILE A 254 10.48 -0.20 21.40
C ILE A 254 11.01 -1.61 21.13
N ILE A 255 10.22 -2.65 21.46
CA ILE A 255 10.62 -4.05 21.28
C ILE A 255 10.83 -4.35 19.79
N ALA A 256 9.91 -3.90 18.93
CA ALA A 256 10.04 -4.10 17.48
C ALA A 256 11.26 -3.37 16.90
N GLY A 257 11.53 -2.14 17.36
CA GLY A 257 12.74 -1.39 16.99
C GLY A 257 14.02 -2.09 17.42
N ALA A 258 14.06 -2.62 18.65
CA ALA A 258 15.17 -3.42 19.15
C ALA A 258 15.39 -4.71 18.32
N LEU A 259 14.32 -5.46 18.01
CA LEU A 259 14.40 -6.64 17.15
C LEU A 259 14.87 -6.30 15.72
N GLY A 260 14.40 -5.17 15.18
CA GLY A 260 14.88 -4.64 13.90
C GLY A 260 16.37 -4.28 13.94
N GLY A 261 16.81 -3.60 15.01
CA GLY A 261 18.21 -3.27 15.28
C GLY A 261 19.09 -4.50 15.36
N VAL A 262 18.71 -5.50 16.17
CA VAL A 262 19.44 -6.77 16.24
C VAL A 262 19.51 -7.44 14.86
N GLY A 263 18.39 -7.54 14.14
CA GLY A 263 18.37 -8.14 12.80
C GLY A 263 19.31 -7.43 11.81
N VAL A 264 19.30 -6.10 11.78
CA VAL A 264 20.14 -5.29 10.88
C VAL A 264 21.61 -5.33 11.28
N ILE A 265 21.93 -5.16 12.57
CA ILE A 265 23.30 -5.27 13.09
C ILE A 265 23.88 -6.64 12.69
N LEU A 266 23.19 -7.73 13.01
CA LEU A 266 23.65 -9.08 12.71
C LEU A 266 23.76 -9.33 11.19
N THR A 267 22.85 -8.76 10.38
CA THR A 267 22.96 -8.83 8.91
C THR A 267 24.25 -8.17 8.42
N GLY A 268 24.60 -7.00 8.96
CA GLY A 268 25.83 -6.32 8.60
C GLY A 268 27.11 -7.02 9.08
N LEU A 269 27.04 -7.72 10.23
CA LEU A 269 28.16 -8.54 10.73
C LEU A 269 28.38 -9.81 9.90
N VAL A 270 27.31 -10.46 9.45
CA VAL A 270 27.38 -11.74 8.71
C VAL A 270 27.68 -11.52 7.22
N ILE A 271 27.05 -10.51 6.62
CA ILE A 271 27.15 -10.18 5.19
C ILE A 271 28.09 -8.99 5.02
N THR A 272 27.54 -7.78 5.01
CA THR A 272 28.25 -6.49 4.96
C THR A 272 27.33 -5.37 5.49
N PRO A 273 27.88 -4.32 6.12
CA PRO A 273 27.10 -3.19 6.65
C PRO A 273 26.12 -2.58 5.63
N GLY A 274 26.58 -2.36 4.39
CA GLY A 274 25.78 -1.77 3.32
C GLY A 274 24.61 -2.64 2.87
N ALA A 275 24.72 -3.97 2.97
CA ALA A 275 23.61 -4.88 2.69
C ALA A 275 22.49 -4.80 3.75
N ALA A 276 22.79 -4.23 4.92
CA ALA A 276 21.88 -4.15 6.06
C ALA A 276 21.27 -2.75 6.26
N SER A 277 21.95 -1.69 5.80
CA SER A 277 21.57 -0.28 6.04
C SER A 277 20.64 0.33 4.99
N GLY A 278 20.38 -0.36 3.87
CA GLY A 278 19.48 0.14 2.82
C GLY A 278 17.99 -0.05 3.11
N PHE A 279 17.18 1.00 2.90
CA PHE A 279 15.72 0.84 2.74
C PHE A 279 15.43 0.48 1.29
N ALA A 280 15.33 -0.82 1.05
CA ALA A 280 14.74 -1.34 -0.17
C ALA A 280 13.59 -2.24 0.27
N PRO A 281 12.33 -1.92 -0.07
CA PRO A 281 11.20 -2.78 0.26
C PRO A 281 11.41 -4.24 -0.18
N GLY A 282 12.23 -4.49 -1.22
CA GLY A 282 12.64 -5.83 -1.64
C GLY A 282 13.46 -6.63 -0.62
N VAL A 283 14.29 -5.96 0.21
CA VAL A 283 15.07 -6.61 1.28
C VAL A 283 14.15 -7.14 2.37
N LEU A 284 13.00 -6.50 2.58
CA LEU A 284 11.98 -6.95 3.54
C LEU A 284 11.16 -8.14 3.04
N LEU A 285 11.25 -8.49 1.75
CA LEU A 285 10.35 -9.47 1.15
C LEU A 285 10.38 -10.84 1.86
N PRO A 286 11.53 -11.45 2.20
CA PRO A 286 11.54 -12.74 2.89
C PRO A 286 10.86 -12.69 4.27
N ALA A 287 11.10 -11.61 5.01
CA ALA A 287 10.47 -11.38 6.33
C ALA A 287 8.96 -11.12 6.21
N LEU A 288 8.55 -10.32 5.22
CA LEU A 288 7.13 -10.07 4.91
C LEU A 288 6.42 -11.35 4.43
N ALA A 289 7.06 -12.14 3.57
CA ALA A 289 6.57 -13.43 3.11
C ALA A 289 6.33 -14.39 4.28
N ALA A 290 7.30 -14.50 5.19
CA ALA A 290 7.16 -15.29 6.40
C ALA A 290 6.01 -14.80 7.30
N ALA A 291 5.90 -13.48 7.48
CA ALA A 291 4.84 -12.85 8.26
C ALA A 291 3.44 -13.09 7.64
N VAL A 292 3.33 -13.07 6.31
CA VAL A 292 2.12 -13.38 5.54
C VAL A 292 1.71 -14.84 5.68
N ILE A 293 2.66 -15.77 5.56
CA ILE A 293 2.41 -17.21 5.82
C ILE A 293 1.90 -17.42 7.25
N ALA A 294 2.41 -16.64 8.20
CA ALA A 294 1.95 -16.63 9.59
C ALA A 294 0.64 -15.86 9.85
N ARG A 295 -0.02 -15.35 8.80
CA ARG A 295 -1.23 -14.50 8.85
C ARG A 295 -1.07 -13.27 9.74
N MET A 296 0.18 -12.83 9.93
CA MET A 296 0.57 -11.77 10.85
C MET A 296 -0.02 -11.93 12.27
N ARG A 297 -0.25 -13.17 12.71
CA ARG A 297 -0.87 -13.48 14.00
C ARG A 297 0.03 -14.33 14.89
N SER A 298 0.73 -15.29 14.30
CA SER A 298 1.52 -16.26 15.05
C SER A 298 3.02 -15.98 14.89
N LEU A 299 3.64 -15.45 15.94
CA LEU A 299 5.10 -15.22 15.97
C LEU A 299 5.91 -16.50 15.72
N PRO A 300 5.60 -17.66 16.35
CA PRO A 300 6.36 -18.89 16.09
C PRO A 300 6.28 -19.36 14.64
N ILE A 301 5.11 -19.24 14.00
CA ILE A 301 4.95 -19.61 12.59
C ILE A 301 5.76 -18.65 11.72
N ALA A 302 5.77 -17.35 12.01
CA ALA A 302 6.56 -16.38 11.25
C ALA A 302 8.06 -16.66 11.33
N VAL A 303 8.58 -16.95 12.53
CA VAL A 303 9.98 -17.33 12.74
C VAL A 303 10.32 -18.59 11.94
N SER A 304 9.52 -19.65 12.08
CA SER A 304 9.74 -20.91 11.37
C SER A 304 9.66 -20.75 9.84
N ALA A 305 8.74 -19.91 9.35
CA ALA A 305 8.58 -19.62 7.94
C ALA A 305 9.76 -18.81 7.38
N ALA A 306 10.29 -17.83 8.13
CA ALA A 306 11.46 -17.04 7.72
C ALA A 306 12.70 -17.93 7.56
N VAL A 307 12.90 -18.86 8.50
CA VAL A 307 13.96 -19.86 8.43
C VAL A 307 13.75 -20.80 7.25
N ALA A 308 12.56 -21.37 7.07
CA ALA A 308 12.26 -22.28 5.96
C ALA A 308 12.43 -21.61 4.59
N ILE A 309 11.89 -20.39 4.43
CA ILE A 309 12.03 -19.59 3.21
C ILE A 309 13.52 -19.35 2.88
N SER A 310 14.33 -19.00 3.88
CA SER A 310 15.74 -18.70 3.67
C SER A 310 16.56 -19.96 3.38
N ILE A 311 16.23 -21.10 3.99
CA ILE A 311 16.83 -22.40 3.65
C ILE A 311 16.50 -22.79 2.21
N VAL A 312 15.22 -22.69 1.81
CA VAL A 312 14.80 -22.94 0.43
C VAL A 312 15.54 -22.01 -0.52
N SER A 313 15.57 -20.70 -0.22
CA SER A 313 16.26 -19.71 -1.04
C SER A 313 17.75 -20.01 -1.18
N ALA A 314 18.44 -20.40 -0.11
CA ALA A 314 19.86 -20.75 -0.16
C ALA A 314 20.12 -22.04 -0.93
N ALA A 315 19.26 -23.05 -0.77
CA ALA A 315 19.35 -24.31 -1.47
C ALA A 315 19.09 -24.14 -2.98
N THR A 316 18.04 -23.40 -3.35
CA THR A 316 17.73 -23.04 -4.73
C THR A 316 18.85 -22.20 -5.34
N ALA A 317 19.40 -21.24 -4.60
CA ALA A 317 20.56 -20.45 -5.06
C ALA A 317 21.76 -21.34 -5.35
N PHE A 318 22.04 -22.34 -4.53
CA PHE A 318 23.14 -23.25 -4.82
C PHE A 318 22.88 -24.13 -6.04
N SER A 319 21.73 -24.80 -6.04
CA SER A 319 21.33 -25.74 -7.10
C SER A 319 21.33 -25.09 -8.48
N LEU A 320 20.88 -23.84 -8.55
CA LEU A 320 20.73 -23.09 -9.80
C LEU A 320 21.89 -22.11 -10.07
N ARG A 321 23.07 -22.28 -9.45
CA ARG A 321 24.25 -21.41 -9.67
C ARG A 321 23.97 -19.92 -9.46
N SER A 322 23.23 -19.59 -8.41
CA SER A 322 22.82 -18.23 -7.99
C SER A 322 21.96 -17.49 -9.01
N ASP A 323 21.11 -18.22 -9.73
CA ASP A 323 20.14 -17.64 -10.65
C ASP A 323 19.03 -16.88 -9.90
N VAL A 324 19.31 -15.60 -9.63
CA VAL A 324 18.46 -14.68 -8.87
C VAL A 324 16.99 -14.66 -9.35
N PRO A 325 16.69 -14.60 -10.66
CA PRO A 325 15.32 -14.62 -11.15
C PRO A 325 14.50 -15.84 -10.72
N LEU A 326 15.06 -17.05 -10.83
CA LEU A 326 14.36 -18.27 -10.44
C LEU A 326 14.08 -18.30 -8.94
N ILE A 327 15.00 -17.77 -8.12
CA ILE A 327 14.79 -17.64 -6.68
C ILE A 327 13.60 -16.70 -6.40
N GLN A 328 13.54 -15.54 -7.07
CA GLN A 328 12.45 -14.58 -6.86
C GLN A 328 11.08 -15.12 -7.33
N VAL A 329 11.03 -15.84 -8.46
CA VAL A 329 9.81 -16.54 -8.89
C VAL A 329 9.43 -17.63 -7.89
N GLY A 330 10.39 -18.43 -7.42
CA GLY A 330 10.16 -19.46 -6.41
C GLY A 330 9.56 -18.86 -5.13
N LEU A 331 10.09 -17.73 -4.66
CA LEU A 331 9.56 -17.00 -3.50
C LEU A 331 8.14 -16.49 -3.75
N PHE A 332 7.87 -15.88 -4.92
CA PHE A 332 6.53 -15.45 -5.29
C PHE A 332 5.53 -16.63 -5.29
N VAL A 333 5.90 -17.76 -5.89
CA VAL A 333 5.07 -18.98 -5.92
C VAL A 333 4.83 -19.52 -4.51
N VAL A 334 5.86 -19.61 -3.68
CA VAL A 334 5.72 -20.05 -2.27
C VAL A 334 4.77 -19.14 -1.50
N VAL A 335 4.87 -17.82 -1.67
CA VAL A 335 3.96 -16.86 -1.02
C VAL A 335 2.53 -17.02 -1.54
N ALA A 336 2.35 -17.07 -2.87
CA ALA A 336 1.04 -17.19 -3.50
C ALA A 336 0.35 -18.51 -3.13
N VAL A 337 1.05 -19.65 -3.23
CA VAL A 337 0.55 -20.98 -2.87
C VAL A 337 0.33 -21.07 -1.37
N GLY A 338 1.29 -20.62 -0.57
CA GLY A 338 1.19 -20.61 0.89
C GLY A 338 -0.05 -19.88 1.37
N LEU A 339 -0.44 -18.81 0.68
CA LEU A 339 -1.70 -18.10 0.93
C LEU A 339 -2.94 -18.80 0.39
N LEU A 340 -2.89 -19.40 -0.81
CA LEU A 340 -4.01 -20.15 -1.39
C LEU A 340 -4.39 -21.39 -0.56
N LEU A 341 -3.41 -22.03 0.06
CA LEU A 341 -3.59 -23.20 0.93
C LEU A 341 -4.16 -22.84 2.31
N GLN A 342 -4.16 -21.56 2.70
CA GLN A 342 -4.72 -21.15 3.99
C GLN A 342 -6.24 -21.29 3.99
N ARG A 343 -6.76 -21.96 5.04
CA ARG A 343 -8.21 -22.06 5.25
C ARG A 343 -8.81 -20.70 5.56
N ARG A 344 -9.95 -20.39 4.93
CA ARG A 344 -10.81 -19.23 5.19
C ARG A 344 -11.47 -19.34 6.57
N SER A 345 -10.69 -19.19 7.63
CA SER A 345 -11.22 -19.04 8.99
C SER A 345 -11.35 -17.54 9.25
N GLU A 346 -12.51 -16.98 8.91
CA GLU A 346 -12.94 -15.65 9.35
C GLU A 346 -13.70 -15.83 10.67
N ARG A 347 -13.14 -15.36 11.79
CA ARG A 347 -13.91 -15.27 13.05
C ARG A 347 -14.78 -14.01 13.00
N ARG A 348 -15.99 -14.07 13.57
CA ARG A 348 -16.99 -12.99 13.58
C ARG A 348 -16.42 -11.63 14.05
N SER A 349 -15.38 -11.62 14.89
CA SER A 349 -14.67 -10.43 15.37
C SER A 349 -13.86 -9.68 14.31
N GLU A 350 -13.49 -10.32 13.19
CA GLU A 350 -12.73 -9.67 12.11
C GLU A 350 -13.63 -8.87 11.15
N ARG A 351 -14.95 -9.11 11.16
CA ARG A 351 -15.90 -8.39 10.27
C ARG A 351 -16.06 -6.90 10.64
N GLY A 352 -15.96 -6.55 11.92
CA GLY A 352 -16.11 -5.17 12.39
C GLY A 352 -14.81 -4.33 12.38
N ALA A 353 -13.63 -4.96 12.28
CA ALA A 353 -12.35 -4.23 12.24
C ALA A 353 -11.90 -3.87 10.80
N ILE A 354 -12.49 -4.55 9.81
CA ILE A 354 -12.19 -4.40 8.37
C ILE A 354 -13.01 -3.27 7.73
N THR A 355 -14.02 -2.73 8.42
CA THR A 355 -14.87 -1.61 7.97
C THR A 355 -14.20 -0.23 8.05
N ASN A 356 -12.98 -0.10 8.61
CA ASN A 356 -12.23 1.18 8.70
C ASN A 356 -11.76 1.77 7.35
N TRP A 357 -12.31 1.32 6.21
CA TRP A 357 -12.21 2.03 4.94
C TRP A 357 -13.11 3.27 4.88
N GLU A 358 -14.07 3.41 5.81
CA GLU A 358 -14.96 4.58 5.97
C GLU A 358 -14.23 5.92 6.13
N ALA A 359 -12.95 5.93 6.51
CA ALA A 359 -12.17 7.15 6.69
C ALA A 359 -11.54 7.70 5.39
N VAL A 360 -11.64 7.01 4.25
CA VAL A 360 -11.20 7.59 2.96
C VAL A 360 -12.31 8.49 2.45
N GLU A 361 -12.25 9.76 2.84
CA GLU A 361 -13.19 10.82 2.47
C GLU A 361 -13.54 10.72 0.98
N GLU A 362 -14.77 10.29 0.69
CA GLU A 362 -15.18 10.08 -0.69
C GLU A 362 -15.32 11.43 -1.38
N GLN A 363 -14.77 11.57 -2.59
CA GLN A 363 -14.75 12.85 -3.28
C GLN A 363 -16.19 13.34 -3.52
N ARG A 364 -16.66 14.28 -2.69
CA ARG A 364 -17.98 14.89 -2.80
C ARG A 364 -18.05 15.70 -4.09
N ALA A 365 -19.05 15.39 -4.92
CA ALA A 365 -19.33 16.17 -6.12
C ALA A 365 -19.90 17.55 -5.72
N VAL A 366 -19.68 18.56 -6.56
CA VAL A 366 -20.31 19.88 -6.35
C VAL A 366 -21.83 19.68 -6.22
N PRO A 367 -22.48 20.21 -5.17
CA PRO A 367 -23.92 20.05 -4.94
C PRO A 367 -24.74 20.52 -6.15
N LYS A 368 -25.85 19.84 -6.47
CA LYS A 368 -26.65 20.14 -7.67
C LYS A 368 -27.21 21.57 -7.63
N GLU A 369 -27.52 22.03 -6.43
CA GLU A 369 -28.07 23.33 -6.06
C GLU A 369 -27.15 24.48 -6.50
N LEU A 370 -25.83 24.29 -6.41
CA LEU A 370 -24.84 25.32 -6.78
C LEU A 370 -24.30 25.16 -8.20
N ARG A 371 -24.54 24.03 -8.88
CA ARG A 371 -24.00 23.78 -10.23
C ARG A 371 -24.53 24.74 -11.29
N GLY A 372 -25.75 25.24 -11.13
CA GLY A 372 -26.41 26.14 -12.08
C GLY A 372 -25.97 27.60 -11.97
N ILE A 373 -25.30 27.98 -10.87
CA ILE A 373 -24.90 29.36 -10.61
C ILE A 373 -23.79 29.77 -11.58
N SER A 374 -23.92 30.94 -12.19
CA SER A 374 -22.98 31.48 -13.17
C SER A 374 -21.55 31.53 -12.64
N SER A 375 -21.33 32.04 -11.42
CA SER A 375 -19.99 32.09 -10.79
C SER A 375 -19.35 30.72 -10.64
N VAL A 376 -20.09 29.71 -10.16
CA VAL A 376 -19.60 28.34 -9.99
C VAL A 376 -19.32 27.69 -11.34
N ARG A 377 -20.15 27.97 -12.35
CA ARG A 377 -19.93 27.51 -13.73
C ARG A 377 -18.64 28.11 -14.29
N TYR A 378 -18.46 29.43 -14.22
CA TYR A 378 -17.25 30.09 -14.70
C TYR A 378 -16.00 29.57 -14.00
N THR A 379 -15.98 29.51 -12.66
CA THR A 379 -14.82 28.97 -11.92
C THR A 379 -14.46 27.54 -12.36
N ARG A 380 -15.45 26.66 -12.56
CA ARG A 380 -15.20 25.29 -13.03
C ARG A 380 -14.60 25.26 -14.43
N TRP A 381 -15.17 26.02 -15.36
CA TRP A 381 -14.63 26.13 -16.73
C TRP A 381 -13.26 26.77 -16.75
N THR A 382 -13.00 27.79 -15.93
CA THR A 382 -11.67 28.42 -15.79
C THR A 382 -10.64 27.42 -15.27
N VAL A 383 -10.97 26.59 -14.27
CA VAL A 383 -10.05 25.55 -13.78
C VAL A 383 -9.76 24.50 -14.85
N TYR A 384 -10.78 24.05 -15.59
CA TYR A 384 -10.56 23.12 -16.71
C TYR A 384 -9.75 23.75 -17.84
N ALA A 385 -10.03 25.00 -18.20
CA ALA A 385 -9.31 25.75 -19.22
C ALA A 385 -7.85 25.97 -18.81
N LEU A 386 -7.58 26.33 -17.56
CA LEU A 386 -6.22 26.49 -17.03
C LEU A 386 -5.48 25.16 -17.01
N ALA A 387 -6.13 24.07 -16.59
CA ALA A 387 -5.53 22.74 -16.61
C ALA A 387 -5.18 22.30 -18.04
N LEU A 388 -6.07 22.53 -19.01
CA LEU A 388 -5.80 22.27 -20.42
C LEU A 388 -4.68 23.17 -20.95
N LEU A 389 -4.69 24.47 -20.63
CA LEU A 389 -3.67 25.41 -21.05
C LEU A 389 -2.28 25.02 -20.50
N LEU A 390 -2.20 24.61 -19.23
CA LEU A 390 -0.95 24.10 -18.66
C LEU A 390 -0.51 22.82 -19.37
N LEU A 391 -1.43 21.88 -19.60
CA LEU A 391 -1.13 20.59 -20.23
C LEU A 391 -0.64 20.73 -21.69
N PHE A 392 -1.29 21.59 -22.48
CA PHE A 392 -0.94 21.81 -23.89
C PHE A 392 0.17 22.86 -24.07
N GLY A 393 0.28 23.83 -23.16
CA GLY A 393 1.30 24.88 -23.17
C GLY A 393 2.67 24.44 -22.64
N TYR A 394 2.71 23.42 -21.77
CA TYR A 394 3.93 22.92 -21.14
C TYR A 394 5.12 22.70 -22.10
N PRO A 395 5.01 21.95 -23.21
CA PRO A 395 6.17 21.65 -24.05
C PRO A 395 6.65 22.85 -24.89
N PHE A 396 5.90 23.95 -24.94
CA PHE A 396 6.32 25.18 -25.60
C PHE A 396 7.13 26.09 -24.69
N VAL A 397 6.99 25.95 -23.38
CA VAL A 397 7.69 26.76 -22.37
C VAL A 397 8.96 26.07 -21.87
N PHE A 398 8.94 24.74 -21.75
CA PHE A 398 10.01 23.99 -21.10
C PHE A 398 10.95 23.27 -22.08
N SER A 399 12.20 23.12 -21.66
CA SER A 399 13.29 22.47 -22.42
C SER A 399 13.07 20.96 -22.58
N THR A 400 13.84 20.35 -23.49
CA THR A 400 13.76 18.93 -23.86
C THR A 400 13.75 17.96 -22.66
N GLY A 401 14.63 18.16 -21.68
CA GLY A 401 14.67 17.30 -20.47
C GLY A 401 13.40 17.39 -19.63
N LEU A 402 12.78 18.56 -19.55
CA LEU A 402 11.51 18.76 -18.87
C LEU A 402 10.32 18.23 -19.68
N GLN A 403 10.41 18.18 -21.02
CA GLN A 403 9.40 17.53 -21.87
C GLN A 403 9.32 16.03 -21.58
N VAL A 404 10.47 15.35 -21.51
CA VAL A 404 10.57 13.93 -21.10
C VAL A 404 10.01 13.74 -19.69
N LEU A 405 10.33 14.63 -18.75
CA LEU A 405 9.75 14.58 -17.40
C LEU A 405 8.22 14.68 -17.44
N GLY A 406 7.67 15.59 -18.25
CA GLY A 406 6.23 15.74 -18.45
C GLY A 406 5.57 14.47 -19.01
N ALA A 407 6.22 13.82 -19.97
CA ALA A 407 5.75 12.56 -20.54
C ALA A 407 5.73 11.44 -19.48
N VAL A 408 6.81 11.32 -18.70
CA VAL A 408 6.91 10.37 -17.57
C VAL A 408 5.89 10.66 -16.48
N ILE A 409 5.57 11.93 -16.18
CA ILE A 409 4.49 12.32 -15.26
C ILE A 409 3.15 11.82 -15.78
N ALA A 410 2.84 12.04 -17.07
CA ALA A 410 1.61 11.57 -17.68
C ALA A 410 1.50 10.03 -17.61
N ILE A 411 2.59 9.32 -17.92
CA ILE A 411 2.65 7.86 -17.83
C ILE A 411 2.48 7.37 -16.40
N ASN A 412 3.15 7.99 -15.42
CA ASN A 412 2.99 7.64 -14.01
C ASN A 412 1.58 7.91 -13.50
N ALA A 413 0.90 8.95 -14.00
CA ALA A 413 -0.51 9.19 -13.71
C ALA A 413 -1.42 8.11 -14.32
N ILE A 414 -1.12 7.59 -15.52
CA ILE A 414 -1.80 6.41 -16.11
C ILE A 414 -1.63 5.19 -15.19
N VAL A 415 -0.39 4.86 -14.84
CA VAL A 415 -0.11 3.74 -13.92
C VAL A 415 -0.77 3.97 -12.56
N GLY A 416 -0.79 5.20 -12.04
CA GLY A 416 -1.49 5.54 -10.81
C GLY A 416 -3.01 5.37 -10.89
N MET A 417 -3.63 5.65 -12.04
CA MET A 417 -5.07 5.43 -12.23
C MET A 417 -5.45 3.94 -12.16
N SER A 418 -4.53 3.03 -12.46
CA SER A 418 -4.76 1.59 -12.21
C SER A 418 -5.00 1.29 -10.73
N LEU A 419 -4.29 1.98 -9.82
CA LEU A 419 -4.50 1.86 -8.37
C LEU A 419 -5.81 2.51 -7.91
N VAL A 420 -6.31 3.53 -8.62
CA VAL A 420 -7.65 4.07 -8.32
C VAL A 420 -8.71 3.00 -8.55
N VAL A 421 -8.59 2.20 -9.61
CA VAL A 421 -9.53 1.10 -9.88
C VAL A 421 -9.39 0.00 -8.81
N LEU A 422 -8.16 -0.44 -8.53
CA LEU A 422 -7.93 -1.60 -7.66
C LEU A 422 -8.01 -1.26 -6.17
N THR A 423 -7.27 -0.26 -5.72
CA THR A 423 -7.22 0.17 -4.32
C THR A 423 -8.33 1.15 -3.99
N GLY A 424 -8.57 2.12 -4.88
CA GLY A 424 -9.63 3.11 -4.69
C GLY A 424 -11.02 2.46 -4.69
N TRP A 425 -11.42 1.78 -5.76
CA TRP A 425 -12.79 1.27 -5.91
C TRP A 425 -12.99 -0.14 -5.36
N ALA A 426 -12.08 -1.08 -5.66
CA ALA A 426 -12.24 -2.47 -5.21
C ALA A 426 -11.70 -2.73 -3.78
N GLY A 427 -11.05 -1.74 -3.14
CA GLY A 427 -10.52 -1.86 -1.78
C GLY A 427 -9.35 -2.83 -1.63
N GLN A 428 -8.66 -3.14 -2.73
CA GLN A 428 -7.55 -4.07 -2.75
C GLN A 428 -6.23 -3.32 -2.89
N VAL A 429 -5.38 -3.38 -1.86
CA VAL A 429 -4.06 -2.74 -1.90
C VAL A 429 -3.14 -3.55 -2.80
N SER A 430 -2.48 -2.87 -3.74
CA SER A 430 -1.47 -3.49 -4.60
C SER A 430 -0.20 -2.66 -4.63
N LEU A 431 0.93 -3.36 -4.52
CA LEU A 431 2.30 -2.84 -4.67
C LEU A 431 2.98 -3.53 -5.88
N GLY A 432 2.20 -3.95 -6.88
CA GLY A 432 2.70 -4.70 -8.04
C GLY A 432 2.61 -3.98 -9.39
N GLN A 433 2.23 -2.70 -9.42
CA GLN A 433 1.85 -2.03 -10.66
C GLN A 433 2.97 -1.95 -11.69
N PHE A 434 4.22 -1.74 -11.27
CA PHE A 434 5.35 -1.75 -12.20
C PHE A 434 5.72 -3.16 -12.69
N GLY A 435 5.30 -4.21 -11.99
CA GLY A 435 5.36 -5.59 -12.51
C GLY A 435 4.34 -5.86 -13.63
N PHE A 436 3.15 -5.26 -13.55
CA PHE A 436 2.19 -5.29 -14.67
C PHE A 436 2.62 -4.38 -15.80
N ALA A 437 3.17 -3.20 -15.48
CA ALA A 437 3.72 -2.27 -16.45
C ALA A 437 4.90 -2.89 -17.22
N SER A 438 5.81 -3.62 -16.55
CA SER A 438 6.93 -4.29 -17.22
C SER A 438 6.47 -5.34 -18.23
N ILE A 439 5.38 -6.06 -17.96
CA ILE A 439 4.80 -7.01 -18.92
C ILE A 439 4.26 -6.28 -20.15
N GLY A 440 3.51 -5.19 -19.95
CA GLY A 440 3.02 -4.36 -21.05
C GLY A 440 4.15 -3.77 -21.89
N ALA A 441 5.22 -3.30 -21.23
CA ALA A 441 6.41 -2.76 -21.86
C ALA A 441 7.15 -3.79 -22.72
N VAL A 442 7.42 -4.98 -22.16
CA VAL A 442 8.13 -6.06 -22.85
C VAL A 442 7.31 -6.57 -24.04
N VAL A 443 6.02 -6.86 -23.84
CA VAL A 443 5.16 -7.39 -24.92
C VAL A 443 4.95 -6.35 -26.03
N ALA A 444 4.61 -5.10 -25.70
CA ALA A 444 4.42 -4.05 -26.71
C ALA A 444 5.73 -3.72 -27.45
N GLY A 445 6.84 -3.64 -26.71
CA GLY A 445 8.18 -3.44 -27.27
C GLY A 445 8.58 -4.56 -28.22
N ALA A 446 8.35 -5.82 -27.83
CA ALA A 446 8.62 -7.00 -28.66
C ALA A 446 7.82 -7.01 -29.96
N LEU A 447 6.50 -6.76 -29.85
CA LEU A 447 5.60 -6.73 -31.01
C LEU A 447 6.00 -5.62 -32.00
N SER A 448 6.46 -4.48 -31.50
CA SER A 448 6.91 -3.38 -32.35
C SER A 448 8.28 -3.64 -32.95
N SER A 449 9.28 -4.05 -32.16
CA SER A 449 10.66 -4.14 -32.62
C SER A 449 10.96 -5.41 -33.41
N ARG A 450 10.32 -6.54 -33.07
CA ARG A 450 10.60 -7.85 -33.69
C ARG A 450 9.59 -8.23 -34.76
N VAL A 451 8.29 -8.03 -34.46
CA VAL A 451 7.21 -8.39 -35.39
C VAL A 451 6.90 -7.24 -36.35
N GLY A 452 7.33 -6.01 -36.04
CA GLY A 452 7.07 -4.83 -36.87
C GLY A 452 5.61 -4.36 -36.82
N LEU A 453 4.84 -4.78 -35.79
CA LEU A 453 3.46 -4.35 -35.66
C LEU A 453 3.39 -2.84 -35.36
N PRO A 454 2.39 -2.14 -35.91
CA PRO A 454 2.23 -0.71 -35.67
C PRO A 454 1.91 -0.46 -34.20
N PHE A 455 2.29 0.72 -33.73
CA PHE A 455 2.08 1.19 -32.36
C PHE A 455 0.63 1.02 -31.86
N LEU A 456 -0.34 1.32 -32.73
CA LEU A 456 -1.77 1.21 -32.40
C LEU A 456 -2.22 -0.22 -32.08
N VAL A 457 -1.47 -1.23 -32.51
CA VAL A 457 -1.78 -2.64 -32.26
C VAL A 457 -0.89 -3.19 -31.14
N SER A 458 0.40 -2.83 -31.14
CA SER A 458 1.35 -3.33 -30.14
C SER A 458 1.02 -2.86 -28.72
N VAL A 459 0.62 -1.59 -28.55
CA VAL A 459 0.29 -1.02 -27.23
C VAL A 459 -0.95 -1.68 -26.61
N PRO A 460 -2.11 -1.79 -27.29
CA PRO A 460 -3.27 -2.49 -26.73
C PRO A 460 -3.01 -3.98 -26.45
N LEU A 461 -2.27 -4.68 -27.31
CA LEU A 461 -1.94 -6.09 -27.08
C LEU A 461 -1.03 -6.27 -25.86
N GLY A 462 -0.05 -5.38 -25.66
CA GLY A 462 0.76 -5.34 -24.44
C GLY A 462 -0.08 -5.09 -23.19
N ALA A 463 -1.02 -4.14 -23.25
CA ALA A 463 -1.95 -3.86 -22.16
C ALA A 463 -2.86 -5.08 -21.85
N ILE A 464 -3.37 -5.77 -22.88
CA ILE A 464 -4.19 -6.98 -22.71
C ILE A 464 -3.38 -8.10 -22.05
N ALA A 465 -2.13 -8.32 -22.48
CA ALA A 465 -1.24 -9.31 -21.86
C ALA A 465 -1.01 -9.01 -20.37
N ALA A 466 -0.75 -7.75 -20.02
CA ALA A 466 -0.62 -7.33 -18.63
C ALA A 466 -1.91 -7.54 -17.83
N GLY A 467 -3.09 -7.25 -18.41
CA GLY A 467 -4.39 -7.53 -17.80
C GLY A 467 -4.65 -9.02 -17.56
N ALA A 468 -4.24 -9.88 -18.50
CA ALA A 468 -4.36 -11.33 -18.38
C ALA A 468 -3.47 -11.88 -17.25
N ILE A 469 -2.22 -11.40 -17.14
CA ILE A 469 -1.34 -11.80 -16.03
C ILE A 469 -1.85 -11.24 -14.70
N ALA A 470 -2.38 -10.01 -14.67
CA ALA A 470 -2.97 -9.44 -13.46
C ALA A 470 -4.19 -10.25 -12.96
N LEU A 471 -4.99 -10.81 -13.87
CA LEU A 471 -6.07 -11.73 -13.51
C LEU A 471 -5.54 -12.97 -12.76
N VAL A 472 -4.45 -13.57 -13.23
CA VAL A 472 -3.81 -14.74 -12.60
C VAL A 472 -3.22 -14.37 -11.24
N VAL A 473 -2.49 -13.26 -11.16
CA VAL A 473 -1.90 -12.75 -9.90
C VAL A 473 -3.00 -12.32 -8.91
N GLY A 474 -4.19 -11.98 -9.39
CA GLY A 474 -5.38 -11.69 -8.59
C GLY A 474 -6.06 -12.91 -7.98
N ILE A 475 -5.71 -14.15 -8.37
CA ILE A 475 -6.34 -15.37 -7.83
C ILE A 475 -6.10 -15.52 -6.31
N PRO A 476 -4.87 -15.34 -5.78
CA PRO A 476 -4.65 -15.25 -4.33
C PRO A 476 -5.54 -14.22 -3.62
N ALA A 477 -5.89 -13.10 -4.27
CA ALA A 477 -6.77 -12.08 -3.70
C ALA A 477 -8.18 -12.61 -3.37
N LEU A 478 -8.61 -13.73 -3.96
CA LEU A 478 -9.91 -14.33 -3.66
C LEU A 478 -9.97 -14.95 -2.25
N ARG A 479 -8.82 -15.32 -1.69
CA ARG A 479 -8.72 -15.96 -0.38
C ARG A 479 -8.36 -14.98 0.74
N ILE A 480 -7.93 -13.77 0.38
CA ILE A 480 -7.24 -12.84 1.28
C ILE A 480 -7.92 -11.47 1.20
N ARG A 481 -7.90 -10.70 2.30
CA ARG A 481 -8.40 -9.33 2.33
C ARG A 481 -7.29 -8.34 2.68
N GLY A 482 -7.33 -7.16 2.05
CA GLY A 482 -6.55 -5.99 2.46
C GLY A 482 -5.05 -6.10 2.21
N LEU A 483 -4.26 -5.72 3.22
CA LEU A 483 -2.81 -5.46 3.15
C LEU A 483 -1.94 -6.68 2.75
N PHE A 484 -2.38 -7.91 3.02
CA PHE A 484 -1.62 -9.11 2.66
C PHE A 484 -1.45 -9.26 1.15
N LEU A 485 -2.45 -8.82 0.38
CA LEU A 485 -2.40 -8.86 -1.08
C LEU A 485 -1.31 -7.93 -1.64
N ALA A 486 -1.07 -6.80 -0.97
CA ALA A 486 -0.02 -5.86 -1.34
C ALA A 486 1.34 -6.58 -1.41
N ILE A 487 1.65 -7.40 -0.40
CA ILE A 487 2.90 -8.17 -0.34
C ILE A 487 3.00 -9.20 -1.47
N VAL A 488 1.90 -9.89 -1.81
CA VAL A 488 1.89 -10.82 -2.95
C VAL A 488 2.17 -10.11 -4.26
N THR A 489 1.52 -8.96 -4.48
CA THR A 489 1.71 -8.18 -5.71
C THR A 489 3.11 -7.54 -5.78
N PHE A 490 3.71 -7.22 -4.63
CA PHE A 490 5.09 -6.76 -4.56
C PHE A 490 6.09 -7.89 -4.85
N ALA A 491 5.87 -9.08 -4.28
CA ALA A 491 6.64 -10.29 -4.60
C ALA A 491 6.60 -10.59 -6.11
N PHE A 492 5.41 -10.44 -6.72
CA PHE A 492 5.23 -10.55 -8.15
C PHE A 492 6.05 -9.50 -8.93
N ALA A 493 6.01 -8.22 -8.54
CA ALA A 493 6.80 -7.20 -9.23
C ALA A 493 8.31 -7.48 -9.17
N ILE A 494 8.81 -7.98 -8.03
CA ILE A 494 10.22 -8.38 -7.88
C ILE A 494 10.53 -9.57 -8.80
N ALA A 495 9.67 -10.60 -8.81
CA ALA A 495 9.84 -11.76 -9.67
C ALA A 495 9.77 -11.39 -11.16
N ALA A 496 8.84 -10.50 -11.55
CA ALA A 496 8.69 -10.02 -12.92
C ALA A 496 9.90 -9.22 -13.39
N SER A 497 10.36 -8.24 -12.59
CA SER A 497 11.55 -7.45 -12.91
C SER A 497 12.82 -8.30 -12.96
N ALA A 498 12.97 -9.28 -12.06
CA ALA A 498 14.13 -10.17 -12.07
C ALA A 498 14.16 -11.10 -13.30
N THR A 499 13.01 -11.57 -13.79
CA THR A 499 12.94 -12.56 -14.88
C THR A 499 12.82 -11.97 -16.28
N LEU A 500 11.92 -11.01 -16.47
CA LEU A 500 11.52 -10.55 -17.79
C LEU A 500 12.68 -9.92 -18.56
N PHE A 501 13.63 -9.30 -17.86
CA PHE A 501 14.75 -8.58 -18.45
C PHE A 501 16.03 -9.41 -18.57
N GLN A 502 15.95 -10.72 -18.37
CA GLN A 502 17.09 -11.60 -18.55
C GLN A 502 17.02 -12.37 -19.88
N ASP A 503 18.10 -12.28 -20.65
CA ASP A 503 18.23 -12.95 -21.95
C ASP A 503 18.02 -14.46 -21.87
N ARG A 504 18.46 -15.08 -20.76
CA ARG A 504 18.31 -16.53 -20.51
C ARG A 504 16.85 -17.00 -20.55
N TYR A 505 15.90 -16.19 -20.07
CA TYR A 505 14.49 -16.58 -19.93
C TYR A 505 13.63 -16.00 -21.05
N PHE A 506 13.80 -14.71 -21.31
CA PHE A 506 12.94 -13.95 -22.21
C PHE A 506 13.74 -13.14 -23.24
N GLY A 507 14.99 -13.52 -23.54
CA GLY A 507 15.82 -12.87 -24.59
C GLY A 507 15.19 -12.87 -25.98
N TRP A 508 14.32 -13.84 -26.26
CA TRP A 508 13.52 -13.88 -27.50
C TRP A 508 12.41 -12.82 -27.53
N LEU A 509 11.97 -12.33 -26.37
CA LEU A 509 10.93 -11.33 -26.21
C LEU A 509 11.52 -9.93 -25.95
N LEU A 510 12.75 -9.82 -25.47
CA LEU A 510 13.37 -8.52 -25.18
C LEU A 510 13.62 -7.71 -26.46
N PRO A 511 13.16 -6.44 -26.54
CA PRO A 511 13.41 -5.59 -27.69
C PRO A 511 14.85 -5.06 -27.67
N GLN A 512 15.54 -5.12 -28.81
CA GLN A 512 16.90 -4.55 -28.95
C GLN A 512 16.88 -3.02 -28.92
N GLN A 513 15.88 -2.44 -29.60
CA GLN A 513 15.60 -1.00 -29.59
C GLN A 513 14.10 -0.82 -29.85
N VAL A 514 13.46 0.06 -29.09
CA VAL A 514 12.07 0.46 -29.34
C VAL A 514 12.09 1.78 -30.09
N LYS A 515 11.73 1.75 -31.37
CA LYS A 515 11.62 2.98 -32.18
C LYS A 515 10.35 3.74 -31.78
N ARG A 516 10.43 5.07 -31.75
CA ARG A 516 9.24 5.89 -31.52
C ARG A 516 8.25 5.74 -32.69
N PRO A 517 6.95 5.86 -32.42
CA PRO A 517 5.94 5.51 -33.40
C PRO A 517 5.83 6.55 -34.51
N GLN A 518 5.51 6.09 -35.72
CA GLN A 518 4.97 6.92 -36.80
C GLN A 518 3.50 6.55 -36.95
N LEU A 519 2.61 7.50 -36.65
CA LEU A 519 1.16 7.30 -36.73
C LEU A 519 0.64 7.99 -37.98
N PHE A 520 0.30 7.21 -39.00
CA PHE A 520 -0.13 7.74 -40.29
C PHE A 520 0.91 8.72 -40.87
N PHE A 521 0.61 10.03 -40.85
CA PHE A 521 1.47 11.11 -41.33
C PHE A 521 2.22 11.86 -40.21
N LEU A 522 2.01 11.49 -38.94
CA LEU A 522 2.62 12.15 -37.78
C LEU A 522 3.84 11.37 -37.28
N ASN A 523 4.98 12.05 -37.19
CA ASN A 523 6.23 11.49 -36.66
C ASN A 523 6.42 11.90 -35.18
N PHE A 524 6.53 10.91 -34.29
CA PHE A 524 6.72 11.10 -32.85
C PHE A 524 8.17 10.95 -32.41
N GLU A 525 9.13 11.05 -33.33
CA GLU A 525 10.55 10.98 -32.98
C GLU A 525 11.00 12.11 -32.05
N ASP A 526 10.41 13.30 -32.18
CA ASP A 526 10.66 14.47 -31.33
C ASP A 526 10.07 14.32 -29.92
N ASP A 527 10.77 14.81 -28.89
CA ASP A 527 10.37 14.70 -27.48
C ASP A 527 9.05 15.44 -27.20
N ARG A 528 8.83 16.58 -27.85
CA ARG A 528 7.57 17.32 -27.78
C ARG A 528 6.41 16.51 -28.37
N SER A 529 6.60 15.91 -29.54
CA SER A 529 5.57 15.07 -30.16
C SER A 529 5.24 13.88 -29.26
N MET A 530 6.27 13.21 -28.73
CA MET A 530 6.10 12.06 -27.83
C MET A 530 5.41 12.44 -26.52
N TYR A 531 5.67 13.63 -25.98
CA TYR A 531 4.92 14.20 -24.86
C TYR A 531 3.41 14.27 -25.17
N PHE A 532 3.03 14.82 -26.33
CA PHE A 532 1.62 14.89 -26.71
C PHE A 532 0.97 13.52 -26.87
N LEU A 533 1.72 12.51 -27.34
CA LEU A 533 1.23 11.13 -27.40
C LEU A 533 0.96 10.55 -26.00
N CYS A 534 1.88 10.77 -25.06
CA CYS A 534 1.71 10.35 -23.66
C CYS A 534 0.52 11.05 -23.00
N VAL A 535 0.36 12.35 -23.25
CA VAL A 535 -0.80 13.14 -22.79
C VAL A 535 -2.11 12.64 -23.43
N ALA A 536 -2.10 12.31 -24.72
CA ALA A 536 -3.28 11.72 -25.37
C ALA A 536 -3.65 10.37 -24.74
N GLY A 537 -2.66 9.53 -24.42
CA GLY A 537 -2.85 8.29 -23.66
C GLY A 537 -3.42 8.54 -22.25
N LEU A 538 -2.97 9.60 -21.57
CA LEU A 538 -3.49 10.01 -20.27
C LEU A 538 -4.96 10.43 -20.37
N VAL A 539 -5.30 11.32 -21.31
CA VAL A 539 -6.67 11.79 -21.54
C VAL A 539 -7.59 10.62 -21.88
N LEU A 540 -7.16 9.72 -22.76
CA LEU A 540 -7.91 8.51 -23.10
C LEU A 540 -8.16 7.66 -21.86
N THR A 541 -7.13 7.45 -21.01
CA THR A 541 -7.27 6.69 -19.77
C THR A 541 -8.26 7.37 -18.81
N VAL A 542 -8.19 8.70 -18.64
CA VAL A 542 -9.14 9.46 -17.80
C VAL A 542 -10.57 9.28 -18.29
N VAL A 543 -10.81 9.35 -19.60
CA VAL A 543 -12.14 9.15 -20.19
C VAL A 543 -12.65 7.73 -19.93
N VAL A 544 -11.81 6.72 -20.20
CA VAL A 544 -12.14 5.30 -19.97
C VAL A 544 -12.45 5.03 -18.50
N VAL A 545 -11.57 5.46 -17.59
CA VAL A 545 -11.75 5.26 -16.15
C VAL A 545 -12.98 6.02 -15.64
N THR A 546 -13.25 7.23 -16.13
CA THR A 546 -14.47 7.97 -15.76
C THR A 546 -15.74 7.24 -16.18
N ASN A 547 -15.76 6.68 -17.39
CA ASN A 547 -16.89 5.91 -17.89
C ASN A 547 -17.05 4.58 -17.12
N LEU A 548 -15.94 3.89 -16.83
CA LEU A 548 -15.94 2.68 -16.00
C LEU A 548 -16.49 2.94 -14.60
N ARG A 549 -16.12 4.06 -13.97
CA ARG A 549 -16.62 4.46 -12.64
C ARG A 549 -18.14 4.64 -12.64
N ARG A 550 -18.69 5.26 -13.69
CA ARG A 550 -20.13 5.53 -13.82
C ARG A 550 -20.93 4.29 -14.21
N SER A 551 -20.30 3.31 -14.82
CA SER A 551 -20.95 2.07 -15.27
C SER A 551 -21.33 1.12 -14.11
N ARG A 552 -22.04 0.03 -14.43
CA ARG A 552 -22.34 -1.06 -13.48
C ARG A 552 -21.07 -1.62 -12.85
N PHE A 553 -19.97 -1.70 -13.61
CA PHE A 553 -18.68 -2.21 -13.14
C PHE A 553 -18.19 -1.40 -11.93
N GLY A 554 -18.08 -0.07 -12.05
CA GLY A 554 -17.64 0.80 -10.96
C GLY A 554 -18.53 0.72 -9.72
N ARG A 555 -19.86 0.73 -9.91
CA ARG A 555 -20.82 0.61 -8.80
C ARG A 555 -20.67 -0.71 -8.02
N VAL A 556 -20.49 -1.83 -8.73
CA VAL A 556 -20.28 -3.14 -8.12
C VAL A 556 -18.96 -3.20 -7.35
N LEU A 557 -17.88 -2.60 -7.87
CA LEU A 557 -16.59 -2.56 -7.16
C LEU A 557 -16.69 -1.77 -5.85
N ILE A 558 -17.30 -0.58 -5.90
CA ILE A 558 -17.48 0.29 -4.73
C ILE A 558 -18.35 -0.41 -3.68
N ALA A 559 -19.47 -1.03 -4.10
CA ALA A 559 -20.32 -1.80 -3.20
C ALA A 559 -19.60 -3.02 -2.60
N ALA A 560 -18.73 -3.70 -3.38
CA ALA A 560 -17.93 -4.82 -2.89
C ALA A 560 -16.91 -4.39 -1.82
N ARG A 561 -16.34 -3.19 -1.97
CA ARG A 561 -15.40 -2.58 -1.02
C ARG A 561 -16.09 -2.21 0.28
N GLU A 562 -17.27 -1.60 0.21
CA GLU A 562 -18.01 -1.14 1.39
C GLU A 562 -18.57 -2.30 2.20
N ASN A 563 -19.32 -3.20 1.55
CA ASN A 563 -19.88 -4.37 2.22
C ASN A 563 -20.04 -5.56 1.28
N GLU A 564 -19.00 -6.40 1.23
CA GLU A 564 -18.98 -7.63 0.44
C GLU A 564 -20.14 -8.58 0.77
N ALA A 565 -20.58 -8.64 2.04
CA ALA A 565 -21.67 -9.52 2.45
C ALA A 565 -23.03 -9.02 1.93
N ASN A 566 -23.26 -7.70 1.99
CA ASN A 566 -24.46 -7.08 1.43
C ASN A 566 -24.50 -7.21 -0.10
N LEU A 567 -23.35 -7.06 -0.78
CA LEU A 567 -23.28 -7.28 -2.22
C LEU A 567 -23.69 -8.72 -2.60
N GLN A 568 -23.30 -9.70 -1.79
CA GLN A 568 -23.64 -11.11 -2.03
C GLN A 568 -25.12 -11.42 -1.81
N SER A 569 -25.83 -10.72 -0.91
CA SER A 569 -27.28 -10.88 -0.78
C SER A 569 -28.05 -10.38 -2.01
N PHE A 570 -27.47 -9.47 -2.80
CA PHE A 570 -28.03 -9.06 -4.10
C PHE A 570 -27.63 -10.01 -5.26
N GLY A 571 -27.07 -11.19 -4.99
CA GLY A 571 -26.68 -12.18 -6.01
C GLY A 571 -25.45 -11.81 -6.84
N VAL A 572 -24.71 -10.76 -6.47
CA VAL A 572 -23.51 -10.32 -7.19
C VAL A 572 -22.26 -10.99 -6.61
N SER A 573 -21.50 -11.66 -7.47
CA SER A 573 -20.28 -12.36 -7.04
C SER A 573 -19.11 -11.41 -6.77
N ALA A 574 -18.69 -11.33 -5.51
CA ALA A 574 -17.50 -10.56 -5.10
C ALA A 574 -16.20 -11.08 -5.75
N VAL A 575 -16.16 -12.38 -6.07
CA VAL A 575 -15.03 -13.02 -6.78
C VAL A 575 -14.83 -12.40 -8.15
N ARG A 576 -15.89 -12.33 -8.97
CA ARG A 576 -15.82 -11.75 -10.32
C ARG A 576 -15.49 -10.26 -10.26
N ALA A 577 -16.06 -9.55 -9.28
CA ALA A 577 -15.76 -8.13 -9.05
C ALA A 577 -14.26 -7.90 -8.76
N LYS A 578 -13.66 -8.67 -7.84
CA LYS A 578 -12.24 -8.55 -7.51
C LYS A 578 -11.33 -8.91 -8.70
N LEU A 579 -11.60 -10.03 -9.36
CA LEU A 579 -10.81 -10.47 -10.53
C LEU A 579 -10.89 -9.49 -11.70
N SER A 580 -12.07 -8.93 -11.97
CA SER A 580 -12.24 -7.94 -13.03
C SER A 580 -11.56 -6.61 -12.70
N ALA A 581 -11.55 -6.20 -11.42
CA ALA A 581 -10.74 -5.08 -10.96
C ALA A 581 -9.23 -5.30 -11.19
N PHE A 582 -8.73 -6.51 -10.92
CA PHE A 582 -7.35 -6.89 -11.21
C PHE A 582 -7.03 -6.83 -12.71
N ALA A 583 -7.88 -7.40 -13.55
CA ALA A 583 -7.67 -7.39 -15.00
C ALA A 583 -7.65 -5.96 -15.57
N VAL A 584 -8.62 -5.12 -15.16
CA VAL A 584 -8.68 -3.71 -15.61
C VAL A 584 -7.50 -2.90 -15.07
N SER A 585 -7.11 -3.10 -13.80
CA SER A 585 -5.91 -2.45 -13.23
C SER A 585 -4.66 -2.87 -14.00
N GLY A 586 -4.45 -4.16 -14.24
CA GLY A 586 -3.31 -4.67 -14.99
C GLY A 586 -3.27 -4.14 -16.42
N LEU A 587 -4.41 -4.00 -17.07
CA LEU A 587 -4.52 -3.41 -18.40
C LEU A 587 -4.08 -1.95 -18.41
N ILE A 588 -4.57 -1.13 -17.47
CA ILE A 588 -4.19 0.30 -17.38
C ILE A 588 -2.70 0.45 -17.02
N ALA A 589 -2.19 -0.36 -16.08
CA ALA A 589 -0.77 -0.37 -15.73
C ALA A 589 0.11 -0.81 -16.91
N GLY A 590 -0.32 -1.84 -17.65
CA GLY A 590 0.33 -2.32 -18.86
C GLY A 590 0.35 -1.29 -19.99
N LEU A 591 -0.73 -0.52 -20.15
CA LEU A 591 -0.79 0.62 -21.08
C LEU A 591 0.27 1.66 -20.73
N GLY A 592 0.37 2.04 -19.45
CA GLY A 592 1.40 2.96 -18.98
C GLY A 592 2.82 2.42 -19.21
N GLY A 593 3.05 1.14 -18.93
CA GLY A 593 4.33 0.49 -19.19
C GLY A 593 4.70 0.41 -20.67
N ALA A 594 3.74 0.11 -21.54
CA ALA A 594 3.93 0.12 -22.98
C ALA A 594 4.36 1.52 -23.46
N LEU A 595 3.64 2.58 -23.06
CA LEU A 595 4.02 3.96 -23.37
C LEU A 595 5.42 4.32 -22.85
N LEU A 596 5.77 3.85 -21.64
CA LEU A 596 7.11 4.06 -21.07
C LEU A 596 8.22 3.43 -21.90
N ALA A 597 7.98 2.24 -22.47
CA ALA A 597 8.96 1.58 -23.34
C ALA A 597 9.25 2.37 -24.61
N PHE A 598 8.23 2.99 -25.21
CA PHE A 598 8.41 3.88 -26.37
C PHE A 598 9.06 5.21 -25.99
N GLU A 599 8.74 5.77 -24.82
CA GLU A 599 9.34 7.02 -24.33
C GLU A 599 10.84 6.85 -24.09
N LEU A 600 11.22 5.79 -23.39
CA LEU A 600 12.60 5.45 -23.06
C LEU A 600 13.35 4.72 -24.19
N ARG A 601 12.68 4.44 -25.32
CA ARG A 601 13.22 3.75 -26.49
C ARG A 601 13.83 2.36 -26.19
N GLY A 602 13.42 1.75 -25.08
CA GLY A 602 14.04 0.54 -24.57
C GLY A 602 13.39 0.07 -23.28
N VAL A 603 13.78 -1.15 -22.90
CA VAL A 603 13.22 -1.83 -21.74
C VAL A 603 14.37 -2.45 -20.96
N SER A 604 14.48 -2.11 -19.68
CA SER A 604 15.56 -2.59 -18.81
C SER A 604 15.09 -2.74 -17.36
N VAL A 605 15.86 -3.47 -16.55
CA VAL A 605 15.66 -3.58 -15.10
C VAL A 605 15.67 -2.20 -14.43
N GLN A 606 16.51 -1.27 -14.91
CA GLN A 606 16.64 0.09 -14.36
C GLN A 606 15.43 0.97 -14.69
N SER A 607 14.74 0.70 -15.80
CA SER A 607 13.51 1.40 -16.20
C SER A 607 12.28 0.91 -15.43
N PHE A 608 12.26 -0.37 -15.04
CA PHE A 608 11.15 -1.00 -14.31
C PHE A 608 11.59 -1.70 -13.00
N PRO A 609 12.24 -0.98 -12.07
CA PRO A 609 12.59 -1.56 -10.79
C PRO A 609 11.32 -1.72 -9.94
N PRO A 610 11.20 -2.80 -9.14
CA PRO A 610 10.00 -3.09 -8.35
C PRO A 610 9.65 -1.97 -7.37
N GLU A 611 10.64 -1.21 -6.89
CA GLU A 611 10.51 -0.05 -6.01
C GLU A 611 9.57 1.02 -6.59
N ARG A 612 9.52 1.18 -7.93
CA ARG A 612 8.59 2.11 -8.58
C ARG A 612 7.13 1.79 -8.28
N SER A 613 6.78 0.52 -8.01
CA SER A 613 5.42 0.18 -7.57
C SER A 613 5.06 0.79 -6.22
N VAL A 614 6.05 0.88 -5.32
CA VAL A 614 5.90 1.51 -4.02
C VAL A 614 5.81 3.03 -4.18
N GLU A 615 6.62 3.63 -5.06
CA GLU A 615 6.55 5.06 -5.37
C GLU A 615 5.19 5.47 -5.95
N VAL A 616 4.64 4.69 -6.88
CA VAL A 616 3.28 4.93 -7.40
C VAL A 616 2.25 4.85 -6.30
N PHE A 617 2.35 3.85 -5.42
CA PHE A 617 1.44 3.73 -4.29
C PHE A 617 1.54 4.94 -3.34
N LEU A 618 2.76 5.44 -3.05
CA LEU A 618 2.99 6.63 -2.24
C LEU A 618 2.28 7.85 -2.84
N PHE A 619 2.54 8.18 -4.11
CA PHE A 619 1.97 9.40 -4.69
C PHE A 619 0.46 9.28 -4.97
N VAL A 620 -0.06 8.08 -5.21
CA VAL A 620 -1.51 7.86 -5.38
C VAL A 620 -2.25 8.11 -4.07
N VAL A 621 -1.74 7.59 -2.95
CA VAL A 621 -2.35 7.84 -1.63
C VAL A 621 -2.17 9.29 -1.22
N LEU A 622 -0.99 9.87 -1.47
CA LEU A 622 -0.72 11.29 -1.25
C LEU A 622 -1.65 12.19 -2.05
N GLY A 623 -1.92 11.86 -3.31
CA GLY A 623 -2.83 12.59 -4.18
C GLY A 623 -4.30 12.43 -3.79
N GLY A 624 -4.67 11.23 -3.32
CA GLY A 624 -6.01 10.82 -2.94
C GLY A 624 -6.44 9.58 -3.75
N VAL A 625 -6.42 8.41 -3.11
CA VAL A 625 -6.59 7.08 -3.77
C VAL A 625 -7.93 6.88 -4.48
N THR A 626 -8.96 7.65 -4.14
CA THR A 626 -10.30 7.61 -4.76
C THR A 626 -10.47 8.60 -5.91
N SER A 627 -9.51 9.52 -6.11
CA SER A 627 -9.63 10.63 -7.06
C SER A 627 -8.63 10.53 -8.21
N MET A 628 -9.14 10.53 -9.45
CA MET A 628 -8.30 10.54 -10.65
C MET A 628 -7.46 11.82 -10.77
N GLY A 629 -8.06 12.99 -10.48
CA GLY A 629 -7.34 14.26 -10.46
C GLY A 629 -6.29 14.31 -9.34
N GLY A 630 -6.58 13.68 -8.20
CA GLY A 630 -5.62 13.54 -7.10
C GLY A 630 -4.39 12.75 -7.49
N VAL A 631 -4.56 11.63 -8.20
CA VAL A 631 -3.44 10.86 -8.72
C VAL A 631 -2.54 11.67 -9.65
N ALA A 632 -3.12 12.47 -10.55
CA ALA A 632 -2.33 13.34 -11.42
C ALA A 632 -1.53 14.38 -10.62
N LEU A 633 -2.16 15.02 -9.63
CA LEU A 633 -1.48 15.97 -8.73
C LEU A 633 -0.39 15.30 -7.89
N GLY A 634 -0.64 14.09 -7.39
CA GLY A 634 0.36 13.30 -6.68
C GLY A 634 1.56 12.96 -7.55
N ALA A 635 1.33 12.52 -8.79
CA ALA A 635 2.39 12.21 -9.76
C ALA A 635 3.22 13.46 -10.10
N ILE A 636 2.56 14.61 -10.33
CA ILE A 636 3.22 15.91 -10.57
C ILE A 636 4.08 16.27 -9.36
N TYR A 637 3.50 16.27 -8.15
CA TYR A 637 4.21 16.58 -6.92
C TYR A 637 5.45 15.68 -6.75
N TYR A 638 5.28 14.37 -6.90
CA TYR A 638 6.36 13.41 -6.68
C TYR A 638 7.50 13.59 -7.70
N ALA A 639 7.15 13.84 -8.96
CA ALA A 639 8.12 14.07 -10.03
C ALA A 639 8.86 15.41 -9.88
N LEU A 640 8.16 16.50 -9.57
CA LEU A 640 8.78 17.81 -9.36
C LEU A 640 9.75 17.77 -8.18
N VAL A 641 9.32 17.16 -7.07
CA VAL A 641 10.19 16.98 -5.92
C VAL A 641 11.41 16.13 -6.30
N SER A 642 11.24 15.04 -7.04
CA SER A 642 12.38 14.21 -7.45
C SER A 642 13.33 14.90 -8.44
N TYR A 643 12.80 15.76 -9.31
CA TYR A 643 13.58 16.43 -10.36
C TYR A 643 14.38 17.63 -9.86
N PHE A 644 13.76 18.51 -9.05
CA PHE A 644 14.43 19.73 -8.56
C PHE A 644 15.39 19.46 -7.40
N PHE A 645 15.25 18.31 -6.74
CA PHE A 645 15.97 17.98 -5.52
C PHE A 645 16.80 16.67 -5.59
N PRO A 646 17.62 16.42 -6.66
CA PRO A 646 18.22 15.10 -6.89
C PRO A 646 19.49 14.81 -6.06
N THR A 647 20.28 15.82 -5.71
CA THR A 647 21.70 15.60 -5.31
C THR A 647 22.07 16.07 -3.90
N ASN A 648 21.28 16.91 -3.23
CA ASN A 648 21.58 17.37 -1.86
C ASN A 648 20.83 16.53 -0.82
N PHE A 649 21.47 16.25 0.31
CA PHE A 649 20.88 15.56 1.46
C PHE A 649 19.58 16.21 1.95
N VAL A 650 19.55 17.55 2.05
CA VAL A 650 18.34 18.29 2.50
C VAL A 650 17.16 17.95 1.60
N PHE A 651 17.45 17.85 0.32
CA PHE A 651 16.55 17.59 -0.78
C PHE A 651 16.09 16.13 -0.87
N GLN A 652 16.99 15.17 -0.63
CA GLN A 652 16.63 13.75 -0.47
C GLN A 652 15.75 13.51 0.77
N SER A 653 15.98 14.25 1.85
CA SER A 653 15.17 14.18 3.08
C SER A 653 13.80 14.88 2.92
N LEU A 654 13.75 15.94 2.10
CA LEU A 654 12.57 16.77 1.91
C LEU A 654 11.41 15.97 1.27
N ARG A 655 11.71 15.09 0.33
CA ARG A 655 10.69 14.27 -0.37
C ARG A 655 9.83 13.43 0.59
N PRO A 656 10.40 12.52 1.39
CA PRO A 656 9.61 11.75 2.34
C PRO A 656 9.05 12.62 3.47
N PHE A 657 9.77 13.66 3.91
CA PHE A 657 9.27 14.59 4.93
C PHE A 657 7.99 15.31 4.50
N LEU A 658 7.99 15.92 3.30
CA LEU A 658 6.81 16.60 2.77
C LEU A 658 5.66 15.63 2.52
N THR A 659 5.94 14.39 2.12
CA THR A 659 4.92 13.33 2.00
C THR A 659 4.23 13.07 3.34
N ILE A 660 5.00 12.91 4.42
CA ILE A 660 4.44 12.75 5.77
C ILE A 660 3.69 14.00 6.20
N PHE A 661 4.24 15.19 5.93
CA PHE A 661 3.65 16.48 6.29
C PHE A 661 2.29 16.72 5.61
N VAL A 662 2.17 16.43 4.32
CA VAL A 662 0.90 16.55 3.60
C VAL A 662 -0.14 15.58 4.16
N LEU A 663 0.24 14.32 4.41
CA LEU A 663 -0.68 13.33 5.02
C LEU A 663 -1.05 13.72 6.45
N TRP A 664 -0.14 14.39 7.16
CA TRP A 664 -0.37 14.89 8.52
C TRP A 664 -1.44 15.98 8.57
N ILE A 665 -1.45 16.89 7.58
CA ILE A 665 -2.47 17.94 7.44
C ILE A 665 -3.78 17.35 6.88
N SER A 666 -3.67 16.49 5.88
CA SER A 666 -4.80 15.96 5.13
C SER A 666 -4.65 14.44 4.93
N PRO A 667 -5.24 13.62 5.81
CA PRO A 667 -5.19 12.16 5.69
C PRO A 667 -5.82 11.61 4.40
N GLY A 668 -6.73 12.37 3.79
CA GLY A 668 -7.35 12.09 2.48
C GLY A 668 -6.50 12.51 1.27
N GLY A 669 -5.29 13.00 1.50
CA GLY A 669 -4.36 13.46 0.47
C GLY A 669 -4.59 14.90 0.00
N LEU A 670 -3.87 15.29 -1.06
CA LEU A 670 -3.90 16.63 -1.66
C LEU A 670 -5.29 17.01 -2.17
N VAL A 671 -6.05 16.06 -2.72
CA VAL A 671 -7.43 16.34 -3.17
C VAL A 671 -8.35 16.73 -2.04
N ALA A 672 -8.21 16.16 -0.85
CA ALA A 672 -9.04 16.56 0.29
C ALA A 672 -8.76 18.01 0.70
N LEU A 673 -7.51 18.48 0.61
CA LEU A 673 -7.18 19.89 0.85
C LEU A 673 -7.84 20.80 -0.19
N ILE A 674 -7.75 20.44 -1.47
CA ILE A 674 -8.39 21.20 -2.57
C ILE A 674 -9.90 21.21 -2.40
N ASN A 675 -10.52 20.08 -2.01
CA ASN A 675 -11.95 20.01 -1.76
C ASN A 675 -12.36 20.86 -0.56
N ARG A 676 -11.58 20.90 0.53
CA ARG A 676 -11.88 21.78 1.68
C ARG A 676 -11.88 23.25 1.29
N VAL A 677 -10.89 23.69 0.50
CA VAL A 677 -10.82 25.06 -0.02
C VAL A 677 -12.00 25.35 -0.95
N ARG A 678 -12.29 24.43 -1.87
CA ARG A 678 -13.44 24.52 -2.79
C ARG A 678 -14.76 24.60 -2.01
N ASP A 679 -14.96 23.74 -1.03
CA ASP A 679 -16.21 23.64 -0.28
C ASP A 679 -16.38 24.85 0.64
N ALA A 680 -15.30 25.41 1.19
CA ALA A 680 -15.33 26.70 1.88
C ALA A 680 -15.75 27.84 0.93
N ALA A 681 -15.20 27.91 -0.28
CA ALA A 681 -15.61 28.90 -1.28
C ALA A 681 -17.09 28.72 -1.70
N LEU A 682 -17.54 27.47 -1.89
CA LEU A 682 -18.93 27.17 -2.19
C LEU A 682 -19.88 27.55 -1.04
N ARG A 683 -19.46 27.36 0.23
CA ARG A 683 -20.23 27.83 1.40
C ARG A 683 -20.37 29.34 1.43
N ILE A 684 -19.30 30.08 1.16
CA ILE A 684 -19.34 31.55 1.09
C ILE A 684 -20.32 32.00 -0.01
N ILE A 685 -20.32 31.34 -1.17
CA ILE A 685 -21.25 31.63 -2.27
C ILE A 685 -22.69 31.27 -1.88
N ALA A 686 -22.90 30.12 -1.24
CA ALA A 686 -24.21 29.67 -0.79
C ALA A 686 -24.81 30.62 0.26
N GLN A 687 -24.02 31.05 1.24
CA GLN A 687 -24.40 32.04 2.26
C GLN A 687 -24.73 33.39 1.63
N ARG A 688 -23.87 33.90 0.73
CA ARG A 688 -24.12 35.19 0.04
C ARG A 688 -25.38 35.18 -0.83
N ARG A 689 -25.77 34.02 -1.36
CA ARG A 689 -26.97 33.87 -2.20
C ARG A 689 -28.17 33.27 -1.47
N GLN A 690 -28.06 33.06 -0.15
CA GLN A 690 -29.09 32.43 0.70
C GLN A 690 -29.62 31.10 0.14
N ILE A 691 -28.76 30.31 -0.48
CA ILE A 691 -29.12 28.98 -0.98
C ILE A 691 -28.80 27.95 0.09
N ILE A 692 -29.83 27.27 0.60
CA ILE A 692 -29.65 26.18 1.56
C ILE A 692 -29.09 24.97 0.82
N VAL A 693 -27.90 24.52 1.21
CA VAL A 693 -27.26 23.34 0.62
C VAL A 693 -26.97 22.33 1.74
N PRO A 694 -27.91 21.43 2.05
CA PRO A 694 -27.78 20.51 3.18
C PRO A 694 -26.49 19.68 3.13
N SER A 695 -26.06 19.28 1.92
CA SER A 695 -24.85 18.49 1.70
C SER A 695 -23.53 19.21 2.05
N LEU A 696 -23.49 20.54 2.06
CA LEU A 696 -22.29 21.33 2.43
C LEU A 696 -22.19 21.61 3.92
N PHE A 697 -23.32 21.51 4.63
CA PHE A 697 -23.47 21.83 6.05
C PHE A 697 -23.72 20.59 6.92
N ALA A 698 -23.89 19.40 6.33
CA ALA A 698 -24.15 18.15 7.04
C ALA A 698 -23.10 17.76 8.10
N ASP A 699 -21.88 18.28 7.99
CA ASP A 699 -20.79 18.00 8.96
C ASP A 699 -20.74 19.02 10.12
N TYR A 700 -21.58 20.05 10.13
CA TYR A 700 -21.63 21.06 11.19
C TYR A 700 -22.71 20.74 12.21
N ASP A 701 -22.40 21.02 13.48
CA ASP A 701 -23.37 20.94 14.58
C ASP A 701 -24.56 21.87 14.26
N PRO A 702 -25.82 21.36 14.25
CA PRO A 702 -26.99 22.16 13.92
C PRO A 702 -27.09 23.44 14.77
N ASN A 703 -26.61 23.40 16.02
CA ASN A 703 -26.61 24.55 16.94
C ASN A 703 -25.62 25.66 16.54
N VAL A 704 -24.55 25.30 15.79
CA VAL A 704 -23.56 26.25 15.26
C VAL A 704 -24.04 26.81 13.92
N LEU A 705 -24.70 25.98 13.11
CA LEU A 705 -25.36 26.41 11.87
C LEU A 705 -26.40 27.49 12.15
N GLU A 706 -27.22 27.30 13.17
CA GLU A 706 -28.25 28.25 13.58
C GLU A 706 -27.66 29.59 14.06
N LYS A 707 -26.44 29.59 14.62
CA LYS A 707 -25.72 30.80 15.07
C LYS A 707 -24.85 31.46 13.99
N GLN A 708 -24.38 30.71 12.98
CA GLN A 708 -23.52 31.20 11.89
C GLN A 708 -24.26 31.54 10.61
N LEU A 709 -25.50 31.05 10.45
CA LEU A 709 -26.45 31.69 9.56
C LEU A 709 -26.68 33.08 10.14
N ILE A 710 -26.09 34.09 9.49
CA ILE A 710 -26.52 35.48 9.67
C ILE A 710 -28.05 35.43 9.64
N PRO A 711 -28.77 35.90 10.67
CA PRO A 711 -30.23 35.94 10.62
C PRO A 711 -30.55 36.57 9.28
N LEU A 712 -31.33 35.85 8.46
CA LEU A 712 -31.84 36.38 7.20
C LEU A 712 -32.18 37.83 7.50
N SER A 713 -31.42 38.78 6.91
CA SER A 713 -31.87 40.16 6.91
C SER A 713 -33.33 40.08 6.54
N GLU A 714 -34.18 40.74 7.34
CA GLU A 714 -35.64 40.66 7.28
C GLU A 714 -36.09 40.31 5.87
N PRO A 715 -36.97 39.30 5.71
CA PRO A 715 -37.47 38.93 4.39
C PRO A 715 -37.78 40.23 3.66
N LEU A 716 -37.16 40.43 2.49
CA LEU A 716 -37.57 41.52 1.63
C LEU A 716 -39.05 41.23 1.35
N ASP A 717 -39.94 41.89 2.09
CA ASP A 717 -41.39 41.74 2.03
C ASP A 717 -41.94 42.03 0.61
N ALA A 718 -41.07 42.43 -0.31
CA ALA A 718 -41.38 42.76 -1.69
C ALA A 718 -40.99 41.68 -2.74
N ALA A 719 -40.39 40.54 -2.39
CA ALA A 719 -39.98 39.57 -3.43
C ALA A 719 -40.05 38.09 -2.99
N GLY A 720 -41.19 37.45 -3.24
CA GLY A 720 -41.38 35.99 -3.09
C GLY A 720 -42.82 35.60 -2.78
N LEU A 721 -43.07 34.33 -2.46
CA LEU A 721 -44.39 33.78 -2.04
C LEU A 721 -45.04 34.55 -0.87
N ALA A 722 -44.24 35.30 -0.10
CA ALA A 722 -44.72 36.19 0.96
C ALA A 722 -45.40 37.48 0.42
N ALA A 723 -45.19 37.85 -0.85
CA ALA A 723 -45.83 39.00 -1.49
C ALA A 723 -47.24 38.69 -2.03
N LEU A 724 -47.64 37.42 -2.04
CA LEU A 724 -48.98 36.98 -2.42
C LEU A 724 -49.90 37.05 -1.19
N SER A 725 -51.15 37.45 -1.43
CA SER A 725 -52.18 37.49 -0.40
C SER A 725 -52.44 36.09 0.18
N ASP A 726 -52.89 35.97 1.44
CA ASP A 726 -53.03 34.66 2.11
C ASP A 726 -53.94 33.67 1.33
N ASP A 727 -54.86 34.19 0.51
CA ASP A 727 -55.73 33.39 -0.37
C ASP A 727 -54.97 32.76 -1.57
N GLU A 728 -53.85 33.36 -1.99
CA GLU A 728 -53.06 32.91 -3.14
C GLU A 728 -51.91 31.98 -2.74
N ARG A 729 -51.54 31.92 -1.45
CA ARG A 729 -50.41 31.14 -0.93
C ARG A 729 -50.63 29.62 -0.95
N PHE A 730 -51.88 29.15 -1.07
CA PHE A 730 -52.23 27.72 -0.99
C PHE A 730 -52.99 27.14 -2.19
N ALA A 731 -53.19 27.91 -3.26
CA ALA A 731 -53.84 27.41 -4.47
C ALA A 731 -52.81 26.78 -5.44
N MET A 732 -52.31 25.58 -5.11
CA MET A 732 -51.77 24.69 -6.15
C MET A 732 -52.90 23.77 -6.63
N GLU A 733 -53.50 24.10 -7.77
CA GLU A 733 -54.39 23.20 -8.50
C GLU A 733 -53.59 22.01 -9.06
N SER A 734 -53.42 21.02 -8.20
CA SER A 734 -52.97 19.68 -8.55
C SER A 734 -54.18 18.76 -8.58
N GLU A 735 -54.61 18.35 -9.78
CA GLU A 735 -55.72 17.39 -9.98
C GLU A 735 -55.53 16.07 -9.21
N LEU A 736 -54.27 15.73 -8.88
CA LEU A 736 -53.90 14.54 -8.10
C LEU A 736 -54.28 14.65 -6.62
N TYR A 737 -54.23 15.84 -6.02
CA TYR A 737 -54.64 16.05 -4.62
C TYR A 737 -56.13 16.42 -4.49
N ALA A 738 -56.74 17.00 -5.53
CA ALA A 738 -58.17 17.31 -5.54
C ALA A 738 -59.05 16.05 -5.43
N ARG A 739 -58.64 14.92 -6.04
CA ARG A 739 -59.37 13.64 -5.92
C ARG A 739 -59.27 13.01 -4.53
N GLY A 740 -58.14 13.17 -3.82
CA GLY A 740 -57.99 12.70 -2.43
C GLY A 740 -58.83 13.52 -1.45
N ALA A 741 -58.80 14.86 -1.59
CA ALA A 741 -59.55 15.77 -0.74
C ALA A 741 -61.08 15.66 -0.91
N ALA A 742 -61.57 15.28 -2.10
CA ALA A 742 -62.99 15.00 -2.32
C ALA A 742 -63.47 13.69 -1.66
N PHE A 743 -62.56 12.73 -1.48
CA PHE A 743 -62.85 11.47 -0.78
C PHE A 743 -62.94 11.68 0.73
N ASP A 744 -61.98 12.42 1.31
CA ASP A 744 -61.98 12.79 2.74
C ASP A 744 -63.16 13.69 3.12
N ARG A 745 -63.56 14.62 2.24
CA ARG A 745 -64.74 15.47 2.48
C ARG A 745 -66.07 14.72 2.42
N ARG A 746 -66.16 13.57 1.74
CA ARG A 746 -67.36 12.72 1.80
C ARG A 746 -67.40 11.89 3.08
N ALA A 747 -66.27 11.29 3.47
CA ALA A 747 -66.15 10.51 4.71
C ALA A 747 -66.46 11.36 5.96
N THR A 748 -65.92 12.58 6.03
CA THR A 748 -66.17 13.50 7.15
C THR A 748 -67.60 14.06 7.18
N ARG A 749 -68.29 14.16 6.03
CA ARG A 749 -69.71 14.57 5.98
C ARG A 749 -70.65 13.47 6.43
N GLU A 750 -70.33 12.21 6.13
CA GLU A 750 -71.08 11.04 6.58
C GLU A 750 -70.86 10.78 8.08
N GLU A 751 -69.65 10.96 8.61
CA GLU A 751 -69.40 10.91 10.06
C GLU A 751 -70.09 12.06 10.81
N GLY A 752 -70.07 13.28 10.25
CA GLY A 752 -70.72 14.44 10.84
C GLY A 752 -72.25 14.34 10.88
N SER A 753 -72.88 13.78 9.84
CA SER A 753 -74.33 13.55 9.81
C SER A 753 -74.75 12.42 10.75
N ALA A 754 -73.96 11.35 10.86
CA ALA A 754 -74.20 10.27 11.82
C ALA A 754 -74.09 10.76 13.28
N LEU A 755 -73.12 11.63 13.58
CA LEU A 755 -72.95 12.23 14.90
C LEU A 755 -74.07 13.23 15.24
N GLN A 756 -74.56 14.01 14.26
CA GLN A 756 -75.70 14.90 14.45
C GLN A 756 -77.03 14.14 14.62
N ALA A 757 -77.22 13.05 13.88
CA ALA A 757 -78.38 12.17 14.06
C ALA A 757 -78.36 11.49 15.44
N ALA A 758 -77.18 11.04 15.91
CA ALA A 758 -77.01 10.47 17.24
C ALA A 758 -77.23 11.50 18.36
N ALA A 759 -76.80 12.75 18.16
CA ALA A 759 -77.01 13.86 19.10
C ALA A 759 -78.47 14.35 19.14
N ALA A 760 -79.20 14.27 18.02
CA ALA A 760 -80.63 14.56 17.98
C ALA A 760 -81.45 13.46 18.69
N ALA A 761 -81.11 12.19 18.46
CA ALA A 761 -81.76 11.06 19.14
C ALA A 761 -81.51 11.05 20.66
N THR A 762 -80.39 11.58 21.14
CA THR A 762 -80.14 11.72 22.60
C THR A 762 -80.85 12.90 23.25
N ARG A 763 -81.32 13.89 22.47
CA ARG A 763 -82.12 15.01 23.00
C ARG A 763 -83.61 14.67 23.16
N GLU A 764 -84.15 13.75 22.36
CA GLU A 764 -85.55 13.33 22.47
C GLU A 764 -85.82 12.30 23.58
N VAL A 765 -84.79 11.68 24.16
CA VAL A 765 -84.93 10.76 25.32
C VAL A 765 -84.83 11.51 26.66
N GLY A 766 -84.53 12.81 26.63
CA GLY A 766 -84.31 13.64 27.82
C GLY A 766 -85.41 14.68 28.12
N SER A 767 -86.58 14.61 27.47
CA SER A 767 -87.76 15.44 27.76
C SER A 767 -88.96 14.61 28.20
#